data_AF-A0A653KWJ6-F1
#
_entry.id   AF-A0A653KWJ6-F1
#
_cell.length_a   1.000
_cell.length_b   1.000
_cell.length_c   1.000
_cell.angle_alpha   90.00
_cell.angle_beta   90.00
_cell.angle_gamma   90.00
#
_symmetry.space_group_name_H-M   'P 1'
#
loop_
_entity.id
_entity.type
_entity.pdbx_description
1 polymer ?
#
loop_
_entity_poly.entity_id
_entity_poly.type
_entity_poly.pdbx_seq_one_letter_code
_entity_poly.pdbx_strand_id
1 'polypeptide(L)'
;MNRPSSGRPRVLSLSSLLLALLGGLLLLTLLLPLINPGSWLGRAQPLVLGPADNPLATLTRHALLYKSDSRGLYLVVRSQWQLRRPLQAGDKVRVELLNDKGERIDQLSQAVDKRQVCRNNRCSLDLNSTLRAPDDALASRYQLRIGLLLKDRPESGDFSQILQTLPEQGFNLTYLVVSLTLVLALSAAVLKTVLPKLRRSLRWRIIGSLLLGNLTFVLLHGFVVFKLGEFLLWSGFRPEHYYLAWGSMVLGWSLCALAGFNLYMGLVFTALSGIGLLANFMKIAIYGVPLGGDDFGNLLALLRILLDQHPILPIFTVLLALFLCWRFALSRWVLRTAAATVAFFALCVFATQTGNKLLGANIRYVDRAVNYHRDIIRSGPGLYLFNLVDEMLQSGSVFRYPLQINELAPQLSYPPQGIAPRWDLVIVLQYESLWLDWKGRICAPAPTLSLPASVQQWQKTIHSPTTGGMTVLAEFEMNTGLPVGLLKQGVVPYYYLSQQVPGLAQSARQSGYQTLFAHPYVEKFWGRAKAIPALGYEERWFDTRFTTLEHKGLYISDDALIDHILKRSEQDDKPLFAYAVTMQGHGPFDGPRYQGHGPFDGPRYQGQERSGACPNQSESDTQLLNTYYTGVVDAMASLERLLKTLDQSGKRYLVVAFGDHQPFLMSAGKGIHGDKPARDATYQIPMMAFTRADDPLNLATQFAPVRQLYQMGQATRQLLAGDITPIEEKPLLHPVLGEEKGFDPSSLVPQIRASFRPDALP
;
A
#
# COMPACT_ATOMS: atom_id res chain seq x y z
N MET A 1 -71.71 -2.62 -43.18
CA MET A 1 -71.12 -1.70 -42.19
C MET A 1 -69.90 -2.38 -41.57
N ASN A 2 -68.70 -2.02 -42.06
CA ASN A 2 -67.43 -2.42 -41.45
C ASN A 2 -67.15 -1.51 -40.25
N ARG A 3 -67.04 -2.06 -39.05
CA ARG A 3 -66.42 -1.37 -37.90
C ARG A 3 -64.93 -1.71 -37.88
N PRO A 4 -64.02 -0.72 -37.85
CA PRO A 4 -62.60 -0.98 -37.65
C PRO A 4 -62.35 -1.31 -36.18
N SER A 5 -61.70 -2.44 -35.91
CA SER A 5 -61.14 -2.75 -34.60
C SER A 5 -60.01 -1.76 -34.31
N SER A 6 -60.23 -0.87 -33.36
CA SER A 6 -59.20 0.05 -32.85
C SER A 6 -58.05 -0.76 -32.26
N GLY A 7 -56.87 -0.66 -32.88
CA GLY A 7 -55.64 -1.22 -32.35
C GLY A 7 -55.29 -0.55 -31.03
N ARG A 8 -55.42 -1.29 -29.92
CA ARG A 8 -54.81 -0.87 -28.65
C ARG A 8 -53.29 -0.75 -28.87
N PRO A 9 -52.64 0.35 -28.43
CA PRO A 9 -51.19 0.45 -28.52
C PRO A 9 -50.54 -0.72 -27.76
N ARG A 10 -49.63 -1.45 -28.40
CA ARG A 10 -48.86 -2.53 -27.76
C ARG A 10 -47.96 -1.89 -26.68
N VAL A 11 -48.39 -1.97 -25.42
CA VAL A 11 -47.54 -1.61 -24.28
C VAL A 11 -46.35 -2.57 -24.27
N LEU A 12 -45.14 -2.04 -24.48
CA LEU A 12 -43.90 -2.81 -24.41
C LEU A 12 -43.76 -3.40 -23.00
N SER A 13 -43.64 -4.73 -22.90
CA SER A 13 -43.31 -5.37 -21.62
C SER A 13 -42.01 -4.79 -21.05
N LEU A 14 -41.91 -4.62 -19.73
CA LEU A 14 -40.72 -4.09 -19.04
C LEU A 14 -39.42 -4.76 -19.50
N SER A 15 -39.44 -6.08 -19.73
CA SER A 15 -38.29 -6.82 -20.23
C SER A 15 -37.89 -6.48 -21.68
N SER A 16 -38.83 -6.10 -22.55
CA SER A 16 -38.50 -5.61 -23.90
C SER A 16 -37.88 -4.22 -23.83
N LEU A 17 -38.44 -3.33 -23.00
CA LEU A 17 -37.92 -1.99 -22.80
C LEU A 17 -36.48 -2.03 -22.26
N LEU A 18 -36.24 -2.86 -21.23
CA LEU A 18 -34.90 -3.04 -20.66
C LEU A 18 -33.90 -3.61 -21.67
N LEU A 19 -34.29 -4.58 -22.50
CA LEU A 19 -33.40 -5.09 -23.55
C LEU A 19 -33.05 -4.03 -24.59
N ALA A 20 -34.02 -3.19 -24.98
CA ALA A 20 -33.77 -2.07 -25.89
C ALA A 20 -32.83 -1.03 -25.27
N LEU A 21 -33.02 -0.69 -23.98
CA LEU A 21 -32.14 0.22 -23.24
C LEU A 21 -30.72 -0.34 -23.11
N LEU A 22 -30.58 -1.64 -22.82
CA LEU A 22 -29.27 -2.29 -22.77
C LEU A 22 -28.58 -2.28 -24.15
N GLY A 23 -29.33 -2.49 -25.23
CA GLY A 23 -28.82 -2.38 -26.60
C GLY A 23 -28.33 -0.97 -26.94
N GLY A 24 -29.10 0.06 -26.56
CA GLY A 24 -28.69 1.45 -26.69
C GLY A 24 -27.45 1.78 -25.85
N LEU A 25 -27.37 1.26 -24.62
CA LEU A 25 -26.21 1.41 -23.76
C LEU A 25 -24.96 0.79 -24.38
N LEU A 26 -25.06 -0.41 -24.96
CA LEU A 26 -23.94 -1.05 -25.67
C LEU A 26 -23.45 -0.19 -26.83
N LEU A 27 -24.35 0.31 -27.67
CA LEU A 27 -23.98 1.19 -28.79
C LEU A 27 -23.25 2.44 -28.28
N LEU A 28 -23.77 3.08 -27.23
CA LEU A 28 -23.14 4.23 -26.61
C LEU A 28 -21.75 3.90 -26.05
N THR A 29 -21.61 2.74 -25.40
CA THR A 29 -20.33 2.25 -24.83
C THR A 29 -19.27 2.07 -25.93
N LEU A 30 -19.67 1.53 -27.09
CA LEU A 30 -18.75 1.35 -28.21
C LEU A 30 -18.38 2.65 -28.91
N LEU A 31 -19.29 3.62 -28.96
CA LEU A 31 -19.04 4.92 -29.61
C LEU A 31 -18.32 5.91 -28.70
N LEU A 32 -18.28 5.66 -27.39
CA LEU A 32 -17.76 6.56 -26.36
C LEU A 32 -16.35 7.11 -26.65
N PRO A 33 -15.35 6.28 -26.98
CA PRO A 33 -14.01 6.80 -27.32
C PRO A 33 -13.96 7.62 -28.61
N LEU A 34 -14.86 7.34 -29.57
CA LEU A 34 -14.91 8.02 -30.87
C LEU A 34 -15.59 9.39 -30.78
N ILE A 35 -16.68 9.47 -30.01
CA ILE A 35 -17.42 10.72 -29.79
C ILE A 35 -16.75 11.61 -28.73
N ASN A 36 -15.89 11.02 -27.88
CA ASN A 36 -15.13 11.68 -26.81
C ASN A 36 -15.99 12.69 -26.02
N PRO A 37 -17.07 12.23 -25.37
CA PRO A 37 -18.09 13.09 -24.77
C PRO A 37 -17.60 13.80 -23.50
N GLY A 38 -16.33 13.64 -23.12
CA GLY A 38 -15.68 14.53 -22.16
C GLY A 38 -15.82 16.01 -22.56
N SER A 39 -16.03 16.30 -23.85
CA SER A 39 -16.39 17.62 -24.36
C SER A 39 -17.84 18.05 -24.14
N TRP A 40 -18.73 17.16 -23.73
CA TRP A 40 -20.19 17.39 -23.65
C TRP A 40 -20.75 17.22 -22.24
N LEU A 41 -20.07 16.44 -21.40
CA LEU A 41 -20.58 16.01 -20.09
C LEU A 41 -19.60 16.30 -18.93
N GLY A 42 -18.56 17.11 -19.16
CA GLY A 42 -17.75 17.67 -18.09
C GLY A 42 -18.60 18.47 -17.08
N ARG A 43 -18.06 18.74 -15.89
CA ARG A 43 -18.77 19.49 -14.85
C ARG A 43 -19.21 20.84 -15.42
N ALA A 44 -20.53 21.04 -15.49
CA ALA A 44 -21.14 22.27 -15.97
C ALA A 44 -21.28 23.24 -14.80
N GLN A 45 -20.22 23.99 -14.55
CA GLN A 45 -20.22 25.14 -13.65
C GLN A 45 -19.57 26.28 -14.43
N PRO A 46 -20.37 27.12 -15.12
CA PRO A 46 -19.81 28.17 -15.96
C PRO A 46 -19.05 29.17 -15.09
N LEU A 47 -17.72 29.21 -15.22
CA LEU A 47 -16.89 30.22 -14.55
C LEU A 47 -16.73 31.40 -15.51
N VAL A 48 -17.33 32.53 -15.17
CA VAL A 48 -17.27 33.76 -15.97
C VAL A 48 -16.00 34.52 -15.58
N LEU A 49 -15.16 34.82 -16.56
CA LEU A 49 -13.94 35.60 -16.40
C LEU A 49 -14.08 36.97 -17.06
N GLY A 50 -13.77 38.00 -16.29
CA GLY A 50 -13.90 39.41 -16.61
C GLY A 50 -14.93 40.12 -15.71
N PRO A 51 -15.00 41.46 -15.80
CA PRO A 51 -15.97 42.27 -15.05
C PRO A 51 -17.42 41.80 -15.28
N ALA A 52 -18.26 41.87 -14.24
CA ALA A 52 -19.63 41.36 -14.26
C ALA A 52 -20.51 42.03 -15.35
N ASP A 53 -20.23 43.30 -15.65
CA ASP A 53 -20.86 44.12 -16.69
C ASP A 53 -20.32 43.82 -18.10
N ASN A 54 -19.12 43.24 -18.21
CA ASN A 54 -18.48 42.94 -19.49
C ASN A 54 -17.64 41.65 -19.45
N PRO A 55 -18.27 40.46 -19.41
CA PRO A 55 -17.55 39.20 -19.35
C PRO A 55 -16.79 38.95 -20.65
N LEU A 56 -15.53 38.55 -20.51
CA LEU A 56 -14.63 38.31 -21.65
C LEU A 56 -14.72 36.87 -22.14
N ALA A 57 -14.74 35.94 -21.19
CA ALA A 57 -14.79 34.51 -21.45
C ALA A 57 -15.61 33.79 -20.38
N THR A 58 -16.14 32.64 -20.75
CA THR A 58 -16.82 31.74 -19.83
C THR A 58 -16.22 30.36 -20.02
N LEU A 59 -15.62 29.80 -18.96
CA LEU A 59 -15.29 28.39 -18.92
C LEU A 59 -16.58 27.61 -18.77
N THR A 60 -17.08 27.04 -19.87
CA THR A 60 -18.39 26.38 -19.91
C THR A 60 -18.34 24.98 -19.30
N ARG A 61 -17.22 24.26 -19.49
CA ARG A 61 -17.02 22.91 -18.98
C ARG A 61 -15.56 22.66 -18.65
N HIS A 62 -15.33 21.78 -17.67
CA HIS A 62 -14.02 21.25 -17.38
C HIS A 62 -14.07 19.80 -16.90
N ALA A 63 -12.95 19.12 -17.04
CA ALA A 63 -12.71 17.79 -16.49
C ALA A 63 -11.23 17.66 -16.07
N LEU A 64 -10.97 16.88 -15.03
CA LEU A 64 -9.63 16.60 -14.52
C LEU A 64 -9.35 15.10 -14.62
N LEU A 65 -8.16 14.75 -15.08
CA LEU A 65 -7.61 13.39 -15.05
C LEU A 65 -6.22 13.42 -14.42
N TYR A 66 -5.91 12.44 -13.59
CA TYR A 66 -4.57 12.26 -13.04
C TYR A 66 -3.76 11.33 -13.95
N LYS A 67 -2.55 11.72 -14.32
CA LYS A 67 -1.63 10.93 -15.16
C LYS A 67 -0.31 10.77 -14.44
N SER A 68 0.41 9.67 -14.68
CA SER A 68 1.81 9.59 -14.27
C SER A 68 2.65 8.78 -15.23
N ASP A 69 3.94 9.12 -15.25
CA ASP A 69 5.00 8.35 -15.85
C ASP A 69 6.18 8.28 -14.86
N SER A 70 7.32 7.73 -15.29
CA SER A 70 8.54 7.64 -14.48
C SER A 70 9.09 8.99 -14.00
N ARG A 71 8.57 10.13 -14.49
CA ARG A 71 9.02 11.49 -14.13
C ARG A 71 8.12 12.19 -13.12
N GLY A 72 6.97 11.62 -12.77
CA GLY A 72 6.11 12.09 -11.67
C GLY A 72 4.60 12.01 -11.93
N LEU A 73 3.83 12.60 -11.01
CA LEU A 73 2.38 12.77 -11.11
C LEU A 73 2.04 14.06 -11.88
N TYR A 74 0.99 14.00 -12.69
CA TYR A 74 0.52 15.09 -13.51
C TYR A 74 -1.01 15.23 -13.43
N LEU A 75 -1.50 16.46 -13.41
CA LEU A 75 -2.90 16.85 -13.52
C LEU A 75 -3.18 17.25 -14.96
N VAL A 76 -4.02 16.49 -15.65
CA VAL A 76 -4.49 16.81 -17.01
C VAL A 76 -5.86 17.48 -16.89
N VAL A 77 -5.89 18.79 -17.10
CA VAL A 77 -7.07 19.63 -17.04
C VAL A 77 -7.56 19.88 -18.45
N ARG A 78 -8.74 19.36 -18.78
CA ARG A 78 -9.45 19.71 -20.00
C ARG A 78 -10.39 20.88 -19.71
N SER A 79 -10.30 21.93 -20.50
CA SER A 79 -11.05 23.17 -20.32
C SER A 79 -11.71 23.61 -21.62
N GLN A 80 -12.99 23.97 -21.54
CA GLN A 80 -13.76 24.44 -22.68
C GLN A 80 -14.35 25.81 -22.42
N TRP A 81 -14.19 26.70 -23.40
CA TRP A 81 -14.41 28.12 -23.23
C TRP A 81 -15.34 28.64 -24.31
N GLN A 82 -16.25 29.52 -23.90
CA GLN A 82 -17.01 30.40 -24.76
C GLN A 82 -16.44 31.81 -24.61
N LEU A 83 -16.00 32.41 -25.72
CA LEU A 83 -15.39 33.73 -25.74
C LEU A 83 -16.37 34.73 -26.35
N ARG A 84 -16.49 35.90 -25.71
CA ARG A 84 -17.36 36.99 -26.22
C ARG A 84 -16.74 37.69 -27.45
N ARG A 85 -15.42 37.71 -27.54
CA ARG A 85 -14.62 38.25 -28.66
C ARG A 85 -13.36 37.40 -28.88
N PRO A 86 -12.73 37.45 -30.06
CA PRO A 86 -11.45 36.78 -30.29
C PRO A 86 -10.37 37.28 -29.31
N LEU A 87 -9.57 36.36 -28.78
CA LEU A 87 -8.39 36.67 -27.98
C LEU A 87 -7.21 37.04 -28.91
N GLN A 88 -6.32 37.90 -28.43
CA GLN A 88 -5.23 38.48 -29.22
C GLN A 88 -3.95 37.62 -29.18
N ALA A 89 -3.03 37.89 -30.10
CA ALA A 89 -1.70 37.29 -30.10
C ALA A 89 -0.94 37.70 -28.83
N GLY A 90 -0.60 36.73 -27.98
CA GLY A 90 0.05 36.93 -26.69
C GLY A 90 -0.84 36.60 -25.49
N ASP A 91 -2.17 36.53 -25.68
CA ASP A 91 -3.09 36.04 -24.66
C ASP A 91 -2.87 34.54 -24.40
N LYS A 92 -2.98 34.14 -23.14
CA LYS A 92 -2.76 32.75 -22.71
C LYS A 92 -3.89 32.28 -21.79
N VAL A 93 -4.26 31.01 -21.89
CA VAL A 93 -4.95 30.33 -20.78
C VAL A 93 -3.89 29.84 -19.83
N ARG A 94 -4.09 30.14 -18.54
CA ARG A 94 -3.23 29.69 -17.47
C ARG A 94 -3.98 28.74 -16.55
N VAL A 95 -3.32 27.64 -16.19
CA VAL A 95 -3.74 26.74 -15.13
C VAL A 95 -2.65 26.72 -14.07
N GLU A 96 -3.05 26.79 -12.81
CA GLU A 96 -2.15 26.85 -11.66
C GLU A 96 -2.60 25.85 -10.60
N LEU A 97 -1.62 25.17 -10.01
CA LEU A 97 -1.81 24.38 -8.82
C LEU A 97 -1.40 25.23 -7.62
N LEU A 98 -2.31 25.42 -6.68
CA LEU A 98 -2.09 26.17 -5.45
C LEU A 98 -2.18 25.20 -4.25
N ASN A 99 -1.43 25.45 -3.19
CA ASN A 99 -1.65 24.74 -1.92
C ASN A 99 -2.82 25.32 -1.12
N ASP A 100 -3.05 24.76 0.06
CA ASP A 100 -4.05 25.18 1.04
C ASP A 100 -3.89 26.63 1.54
N LYS A 101 -2.65 27.15 1.52
CA LYS A 101 -2.31 28.55 1.86
C LYS A 101 -2.44 29.50 0.66
N GLY A 102 -2.81 29.01 -0.53
CA GLY A 102 -2.92 29.81 -1.75
C GLY A 102 -1.59 30.08 -2.46
N GLU A 103 -0.49 29.47 -2.02
CA GLU A 103 0.83 29.55 -2.65
C GLU A 103 0.88 28.71 -3.92
N ARG A 104 1.56 29.23 -4.96
CA ARG A 104 1.68 28.57 -6.27
C ARG A 104 2.72 27.44 -6.23
N ILE A 105 2.31 26.24 -6.64
CA ILE A 105 3.11 25.01 -6.64
C ILE A 105 3.60 24.68 -8.05
N ASP A 106 2.71 24.74 -9.04
CA ASP A 106 3.07 24.58 -10.45
C ASP A 106 2.13 25.42 -11.33
N GLN A 107 2.54 25.72 -12.56
CA GLN A 107 1.73 26.47 -13.51
C GLN A 107 2.05 26.12 -14.97
N LEU A 108 1.03 26.24 -15.81
CA LEU A 108 1.15 26.10 -17.26
C LEU A 108 0.38 27.23 -17.93
N SER A 109 1.04 27.96 -18.82
CA SER A 109 0.41 28.99 -19.65
C SER A 109 0.47 28.58 -21.13
N GLN A 110 -0.68 28.48 -21.78
CA GLN A 110 -0.80 28.06 -23.19
C GLN A 110 -1.34 29.22 -24.04
N ALA A 111 -0.67 29.53 -25.14
CA ALA A 111 -1.15 30.50 -26.13
C ALA A 111 -2.45 30.01 -26.78
N VAL A 112 -3.38 30.95 -27.03
CA VAL A 112 -4.76 30.66 -27.47
C VAL A 112 -5.08 31.13 -28.88
N ASP A 113 -4.24 32.01 -29.43
CA ASP A 113 -4.41 32.69 -30.73
C ASP A 113 -4.68 31.72 -31.89
N LYS A 114 -3.92 30.62 -31.97
CA LYS A 114 -4.07 29.59 -33.02
C LYS A 114 -5.04 28.46 -32.67
N ARG A 115 -5.65 28.49 -31.48
CA ARG A 115 -6.47 27.39 -30.93
C ARG A 115 -7.95 27.74 -30.79
N GLN A 116 -8.31 29.02 -30.93
CA GLN A 116 -9.69 29.47 -30.92
C GLN A 116 -10.37 29.24 -32.28
N VAL A 117 -11.65 28.89 -32.26
CA VAL A 117 -12.50 28.73 -33.45
C VAL A 117 -13.63 29.74 -33.36
N CYS A 118 -13.72 30.64 -34.34
CA CYS A 118 -14.71 31.72 -34.36
C CYS A 118 -15.75 31.50 -35.46
N ARG A 119 -17.03 31.61 -35.12
CA ARG A 119 -18.17 31.62 -36.06
C ARG A 119 -19.18 32.68 -35.62
N ASN A 120 -19.61 33.54 -36.54
CA ASN A 120 -20.65 34.57 -36.30
C ASN A 120 -20.40 35.41 -35.02
N ASN A 121 -19.21 35.98 -34.87
CA ASN A 121 -18.80 36.80 -33.72
C ASN A 121 -18.83 36.10 -32.35
N ARG A 122 -18.91 34.77 -32.31
CA ARG A 122 -18.69 33.95 -31.11
C ARG A 122 -17.48 33.07 -31.33
N CYS A 123 -16.56 33.05 -30.38
CA CYS A 123 -15.40 32.17 -30.45
C CYS A 123 -15.46 31.10 -29.34
N SER A 124 -14.93 29.92 -29.64
CA SER A 124 -14.78 28.83 -28.68
C SER A 124 -13.34 28.38 -28.61
N LEU A 125 -12.91 27.88 -27.46
CA LEU A 125 -11.56 27.39 -27.23
C LEU A 125 -11.62 26.10 -26.39
N ASP A 126 -10.94 25.05 -26.83
CA ASP A 126 -10.78 23.77 -26.10
C ASP A 126 -9.29 23.54 -25.88
N LEU A 127 -8.89 23.26 -24.63
CA LEU A 127 -7.50 23.08 -24.24
C LEU A 127 -7.32 21.92 -23.29
N ASN A 128 -6.24 21.17 -23.51
CA ASN A 128 -5.68 20.22 -22.56
C ASN A 128 -4.41 20.83 -21.96
N SER A 129 -4.46 21.08 -20.65
CA SER A 129 -3.36 21.60 -19.84
C SER A 129 -2.82 20.49 -18.95
N THR A 130 -1.51 20.27 -18.92
CA THR A 130 -0.88 19.26 -18.07
C THR A 130 0.05 19.94 -17.08
N LEU A 131 -0.23 19.81 -15.79
CA LEU A 131 0.58 20.33 -14.69
C LEU A 131 1.26 19.18 -13.96
N ARG A 132 2.47 19.37 -13.45
CA ARG A 132 3.09 18.43 -12.53
C ARG A 132 2.51 18.67 -11.14
N ALA A 133 2.00 17.61 -10.52
CA ALA A 133 1.57 17.66 -9.13
C ALA A 133 2.62 16.97 -8.26
N PRO A 134 2.96 17.50 -7.08
CA PRO A 134 3.74 16.75 -6.11
C PRO A 134 2.95 15.50 -5.66
N ASP A 135 3.63 14.45 -5.23
CA ASP A 135 2.98 13.15 -4.94
C ASP A 135 2.03 13.23 -3.71
N ASP A 136 2.22 14.22 -2.85
CA ASP A 136 1.36 14.61 -1.72
C ASP A 136 0.26 15.62 -2.12
N ALA A 137 0.17 16.03 -3.40
CA ALA A 137 -0.84 16.97 -3.90
C ALA A 137 -2.29 16.51 -3.66
N LEU A 138 -2.45 15.22 -3.40
CA LEU A 138 -3.70 14.63 -3.02
C LEU A 138 -3.87 14.65 -1.51
N ALA A 139 -2.85 14.67 -0.66
CA ALA A 139 -2.98 14.57 0.80
C ALA A 139 -3.47 15.86 1.48
N SER A 140 -3.23 17.02 0.87
CA SER A 140 -3.65 18.34 1.36
C SER A 140 -4.69 18.95 0.43
N ARG A 141 -5.45 19.95 0.90
CA ARG A 141 -6.51 20.62 0.10
C ARG A 141 -5.93 21.55 -0.97
N TYR A 142 -5.23 21.00 -1.95
CA TYR A 142 -4.70 21.78 -3.06
C TYR A 142 -5.84 22.32 -3.92
N GLN A 143 -5.65 23.51 -4.48
CA GLN A 143 -6.65 24.17 -5.33
C GLN A 143 -6.12 24.30 -6.75
N LEU A 144 -6.94 23.92 -7.70
CA LEU A 144 -6.66 24.15 -9.11
C LEU A 144 -7.28 25.49 -9.50
N ARG A 145 -6.48 26.45 -9.93
CA ARG A 145 -6.92 27.75 -10.45
C ARG A 145 -6.79 27.76 -11.96
N ILE A 146 -7.75 28.36 -12.64
CA ILE A 146 -7.72 28.53 -14.09
C ILE A 146 -8.11 29.95 -14.47
N GLY A 147 -7.47 30.51 -15.49
CA GLY A 147 -7.69 31.89 -15.88
C GLY A 147 -7.17 32.26 -17.26
N LEU A 148 -7.43 33.50 -17.66
CA LEU A 148 -6.87 34.15 -18.82
C LEU A 148 -5.78 35.13 -18.39
N LEU A 149 -4.61 35.00 -18.99
CA LEU A 149 -3.52 35.97 -18.91
C LEU A 149 -3.55 36.80 -20.20
N LEU A 150 -4.03 38.03 -20.10
CA LEU A 150 -4.13 38.95 -21.24
C LEU A 150 -2.81 39.70 -21.40
N LYS A 151 -2.36 39.88 -22.65
CA LYS A 151 -1.07 40.53 -22.94
C LYS A 151 -0.97 41.95 -22.35
N ASP A 152 -2.07 42.69 -22.40
CA ASP A 152 -2.11 44.13 -22.06
C ASP A 152 -2.68 44.40 -20.66
N ARG A 153 -2.85 43.36 -19.81
CA ARG A 153 -3.37 43.53 -18.44
C ARG A 153 -2.58 42.70 -17.41
N PRO A 154 -2.36 43.24 -16.20
CA PRO A 154 -1.76 42.47 -15.10
C PRO A 154 -2.69 41.37 -14.59
N GLU A 155 -2.13 40.36 -13.91
CA GLU A 155 -2.87 39.27 -13.25
C GLU A 155 -3.87 39.84 -12.23
N SER A 156 -5.18 39.76 -12.54
CA SER A 156 -6.25 40.09 -11.58
C SER A 156 -7.13 38.87 -11.29
N GLY A 157 -7.75 38.86 -10.11
CA GLY A 157 -8.76 37.86 -9.73
C GLY A 157 -9.99 37.87 -10.63
N ASP A 158 -10.22 38.95 -11.39
CA ASP A 158 -11.35 39.03 -12.32
C ASP A 158 -11.16 38.10 -13.52
N PHE A 159 -9.92 37.79 -13.89
CA PHE A 159 -9.57 36.94 -15.02
C PHE A 159 -9.06 35.54 -14.60
N SER A 160 -9.20 35.17 -13.33
CA SER A 160 -8.84 33.82 -12.85
C SER A 160 -9.76 33.36 -11.72
N GLN A 161 -10.15 32.10 -11.70
CA GLN A 161 -11.00 31.54 -10.65
C GLN A 161 -10.53 30.16 -10.21
N ILE A 162 -10.80 29.83 -8.94
CA ILE A 162 -10.59 28.48 -8.43
C ILE A 162 -11.55 27.54 -9.14
N LEU A 163 -10.98 26.62 -9.91
CA LEU A 163 -11.69 25.62 -10.67
C LEU A 163 -12.30 24.56 -9.74
N GLN A 164 -11.47 24.01 -8.86
CA GLN A 164 -11.89 23.06 -7.83
C GLN A 164 -10.76 22.84 -6.82
N THR A 165 -11.13 22.43 -5.61
CA THR A 165 -10.21 21.81 -4.66
C THR A 165 -9.98 20.35 -5.06
N LEU A 166 -8.72 19.90 -5.06
CA LEU A 166 -8.36 18.51 -5.24
C LEU A 166 -8.83 17.69 -4.03
N PRO A 167 -9.35 16.47 -4.24
CA PRO A 167 -9.77 15.61 -3.14
C PRO A 167 -8.56 15.22 -2.28
N GLU A 168 -8.79 15.16 -0.96
CA GLU A 168 -7.80 14.63 -0.02
C GLU A 168 -7.52 13.13 -0.31
N GLN A 169 -6.30 12.65 -0.04
CA GLN A 169 -5.91 11.25 -0.18
C GLN A 169 -6.84 10.47 0.73
N GLY A 170 -7.59 9.56 0.14
CA GLY A 170 -8.64 8.90 0.86
C GLY A 170 -9.62 8.30 -0.09
N PHE A 171 -9.68 6.99 -0.02
CA PHE A 171 -10.78 6.28 -0.59
C PHE A 171 -11.94 6.28 0.42
N ASN A 172 -13.13 6.70 -0.02
CA ASN A 172 -14.30 6.61 0.84
C ASN A 172 -14.79 5.15 0.84
N LEU A 173 -14.35 4.38 1.84
CA LEU A 173 -14.71 2.97 2.00
C LEU A 173 -16.22 2.77 2.00
N THR A 174 -16.96 3.66 2.67
CA THR A 174 -18.43 3.65 2.69
C THR A 174 -18.98 3.83 1.28
N TYR A 175 -18.48 4.82 0.51
CA TYR A 175 -18.89 5.04 -0.87
C TYR A 175 -18.65 3.80 -1.73
N LEU A 176 -17.52 3.12 -1.58
CA LEU A 176 -17.24 1.90 -2.34
C LEU A 176 -18.14 0.76 -1.97
N VAL A 177 -18.25 0.43 -0.69
CA VAL A 177 -19.06 -0.68 -0.23
C VAL A 177 -20.51 -0.46 -0.67
N VAL A 178 -21.01 0.76 -0.51
CA VAL A 178 -22.35 1.15 -0.97
C VAL A 178 -22.46 1.05 -2.50
N SER A 179 -21.53 1.62 -3.26
CA SER A 179 -21.57 1.60 -4.72
C SER A 179 -21.48 0.18 -5.27
N LEU A 180 -20.60 -0.66 -4.74
CA LEU A 180 -20.47 -2.04 -5.14
C LEU A 180 -21.73 -2.85 -4.82
N THR A 181 -22.31 -2.65 -3.65
CA THR A 181 -23.58 -3.29 -3.26
C THR A 181 -24.70 -2.88 -4.20
N LEU A 182 -24.81 -1.58 -4.52
CA LEU A 182 -25.79 -1.07 -5.48
C LEU A 182 -25.58 -1.63 -6.88
N VAL A 183 -24.34 -1.73 -7.36
CA VAL A 183 -24.02 -2.31 -8.68
C VAL A 183 -24.43 -3.77 -8.76
N LEU A 184 -24.16 -4.57 -7.73
CA LEU A 184 -24.57 -5.97 -7.66
C LEU A 184 -26.08 -6.12 -7.61
N ALA A 185 -26.76 -5.33 -6.76
CA ALA A 185 -28.22 -5.34 -6.64
C ALA A 185 -28.91 -4.95 -7.95
N LEU A 186 -28.43 -3.88 -8.62
CA LEU A 186 -28.95 -3.43 -9.90
C LEU A 186 -28.74 -4.48 -10.99
N SER A 187 -27.53 -5.04 -11.09
CA SER A 187 -27.21 -6.09 -12.08
C SER A 187 -28.10 -7.33 -11.89
N ALA A 188 -28.33 -7.74 -10.64
CA ALA A 188 -29.21 -8.86 -10.31
C ALA A 188 -30.68 -8.57 -10.66
N ALA A 189 -31.18 -7.36 -10.36
CA ALA A 189 -32.54 -6.95 -10.66
C ALA A 189 -32.79 -6.88 -12.17
N VAL A 190 -31.85 -6.29 -12.93
CA VAL A 190 -31.91 -6.24 -14.40
C VAL A 190 -31.92 -7.66 -14.97
N LEU A 191 -30.95 -8.50 -14.58
CA LEU A 191 -30.87 -9.89 -15.04
C LEU A 191 -32.17 -10.63 -14.75
N LYS A 192 -32.68 -10.60 -13.51
CA LYS A 192 -33.94 -11.27 -13.12
C LYS A 192 -35.11 -10.87 -14.02
N THR A 193 -35.19 -9.59 -14.41
CA THR A 193 -36.27 -9.06 -15.23
C THR A 193 -36.17 -9.50 -16.70
N VAL A 194 -34.96 -9.55 -17.27
CA VAL A 194 -34.76 -9.94 -18.68
C VAL A 194 -34.58 -11.45 -18.88
N LEU A 195 -34.25 -12.20 -17.82
CA LEU A 195 -33.96 -13.64 -17.85
C LEU A 195 -35.03 -14.49 -18.57
N PRO A 196 -36.35 -14.27 -18.41
CA PRO A 196 -37.35 -15.09 -19.09
C PRO A 196 -37.26 -15.04 -20.62
N LYS A 197 -36.73 -13.94 -21.18
CA LYS A 197 -36.47 -13.80 -22.62
C LYS A 197 -35.10 -14.36 -22.99
N LEU A 198 -34.07 -14.05 -22.19
CA LEU A 198 -32.72 -14.49 -22.46
C LEU A 198 -32.57 -16.02 -22.44
N ARG A 199 -33.37 -16.74 -21.65
CA ARG A 199 -33.30 -18.21 -21.55
C ARG A 199 -33.90 -18.97 -22.74
N ARG A 200 -34.59 -18.30 -23.68
CA ARG A 200 -35.40 -18.93 -24.74
C ARG A 200 -34.58 -19.67 -25.80
N SER A 201 -33.39 -19.19 -26.13
CA SER A 201 -32.50 -19.85 -27.10
C SER A 201 -31.05 -19.48 -26.84
N LEU A 202 -30.12 -20.25 -27.43
CA LEU A 202 -28.69 -19.94 -27.35
C LEU A 202 -28.36 -18.53 -27.86
N ARG A 203 -28.98 -18.11 -28.96
CA ARG A 203 -28.82 -16.75 -29.52
C ARG A 203 -29.18 -15.66 -28.49
N TRP A 204 -30.32 -15.82 -27.81
CA TRP A 204 -30.74 -14.88 -26.76
C TRP A 204 -29.83 -14.92 -25.53
N ARG A 205 -29.23 -16.07 -25.21
CA ARG A 205 -28.24 -16.15 -24.13
C ARG A 205 -26.96 -15.41 -24.49
N ILE A 206 -26.44 -15.58 -25.71
CA ILE A 206 -25.24 -14.87 -26.19
C ILE A 206 -25.47 -13.35 -26.20
N ILE A 207 -26.60 -12.90 -26.74
CA ILE A 207 -27.00 -11.48 -26.71
C ILE A 207 -27.11 -11.00 -25.25
N GLY A 208 -27.73 -11.79 -24.38
CA GLY A 208 -27.83 -11.52 -22.96
C GLY A 208 -26.48 -11.32 -22.29
N SER A 209 -25.51 -12.20 -22.57
CA SER A 209 -24.16 -12.10 -22.02
C SER A 209 -23.41 -10.86 -22.49
N LEU A 210 -23.52 -10.50 -23.78
CA LEU A 210 -22.94 -9.27 -24.31
C LEU A 210 -23.52 -8.02 -23.61
N LEU A 211 -24.85 -7.95 -23.51
CA LEU A 211 -25.55 -6.80 -22.94
C LEU A 211 -25.30 -6.65 -21.43
N LEU A 212 -25.30 -7.74 -20.68
CA LEU A 212 -25.10 -7.74 -19.22
C LEU A 212 -23.62 -7.62 -18.84
N GLY A 213 -22.71 -8.16 -19.65
CA GLY A 213 -21.28 -7.89 -19.53
C GLY A 213 -20.96 -6.43 -19.77
N ASN A 214 -21.59 -5.81 -20.78
CA ASN A 214 -21.46 -4.37 -21.03
C ASN A 214 -21.99 -3.53 -19.86
N LEU A 215 -23.15 -3.89 -19.32
CA LEU A 215 -23.70 -3.25 -18.12
C LEU A 215 -22.72 -3.34 -16.94
N THR A 216 -22.13 -4.52 -16.71
CA THR A 216 -21.14 -4.74 -15.65
C THR A 216 -19.93 -3.82 -15.82
N PHE A 217 -19.38 -3.71 -17.02
CA PHE A 217 -18.27 -2.80 -17.32
C PHE A 217 -18.63 -1.34 -17.02
N VAL A 218 -19.77 -0.84 -17.52
CA VAL A 218 -20.18 0.55 -17.30
C VAL A 218 -20.40 0.84 -15.81
N LEU A 219 -21.04 -0.08 -15.09
CA LEU A 219 -21.36 0.10 -13.67
C LEU A 219 -20.11 0.06 -12.77
N LEU A 220 -19.22 -0.92 -12.96
CA LEU A 220 -17.98 -1.00 -12.17
C LEU A 220 -17.06 0.19 -12.50
N HIS A 221 -16.85 0.48 -13.78
CA HIS A 221 -15.88 1.51 -14.15
C HIS A 221 -16.41 2.92 -13.92
N GLY A 222 -17.67 3.21 -14.24
CA GLY A 222 -18.23 4.57 -14.15
C GLY A 222 -18.70 5.00 -12.76
N PHE A 223 -18.87 4.06 -11.81
CA PHE A 223 -19.43 4.35 -10.49
C PHE A 223 -18.67 3.75 -9.30
N VAL A 224 -17.84 2.71 -9.51
CA VAL A 224 -17.06 2.09 -8.44
C VAL A 224 -15.61 2.56 -8.50
N VAL A 225 -15.02 2.58 -9.69
CA VAL A 225 -13.60 2.88 -9.87
C VAL A 225 -13.35 4.35 -10.23
N PHE A 226 -14.17 4.92 -11.11
CA PHE A 226 -14.13 6.33 -11.46
C PHE A 226 -15.38 7.06 -11.01
N LYS A 227 -15.30 8.39 -10.94
CA LYS A 227 -16.49 9.23 -11.12
C LYS A 227 -16.87 9.26 -12.61
N LEU A 228 -18.16 9.38 -12.91
CA LEU A 228 -18.65 9.36 -14.29
C LEU A 228 -17.89 10.32 -15.23
N GLY A 229 -17.63 11.56 -14.82
CA GLY A 229 -16.88 12.51 -15.66
C GLY A 229 -15.43 12.11 -15.95
N GLU A 230 -14.76 11.46 -14.99
CA GLU A 230 -13.39 10.95 -15.14
C GLU A 230 -13.39 9.73 -16.09
N PHE A 231 -14.37 8.84 -15.96
CA PHE A 231 -14.55 7.71 -16.88
C PHE A 231 -14.76 8.17 -18.32
N LEU A 232 -15.59 9.18 -18.54
CA LEU A 232 -15.83 9.75 -19.87
C LEU A 232 -14.56 10.37 -20.46
N LEU A 233 -13.80 11.14 -19.67
CA LEU A 233 -12.52 11.70 -20.11
C LEU A 233 -11.49 10.60 -20.40
N TRP A 234 -11.39 9.59 -19.54
CA TRP A 234 -10.51 8.44 -19.72
C TRP A 234 -10.82 7.67 -21.02
N SER A 235 -12.11 7.47 -21.33
CA SER A 235 -12.54 6.73 -22.52
C SER A 235 -12.01 7.32 -23.84
N GLY A 236 -11.96 8.65 -23.95
CA GLY A 236 -11.42 9.33 -25.13
C GLY A 236 -9.91 9.55 -25.09
N PHE A 237 -9.29 9.47 -23.91
CA PHE A 237 -7.86 9.73 -23.73
C PHE A 237 -6.98 8.50 -24.03
N ARG A 238 -7.48 7.29 -23.76
CA ARG A 238 -6.79 6.01 -23.99
C ARG A 238 -7.73 4.99 -24.65
N PRO A 239 -8.15 5.21 -25.91
CA PRO A 239 -9.14 4.37 -26.57
C PRO A 239 -8.71 2.89 -26.63
N GLU A 240 -7.43 2.62 -26.85
CA GLU A 240 -6.89 1.26 -26.90
C GLU A 240 -7.02 0.51 -25.56
N HIS A 241 -6.75 1.20 -24.44
CA HIS A 241 -6.91 0.63 -23.09
C HIS A 241 -8.39 0.47 -22.73
N TYR A 242 -9.22 1.41 -23.16
CA TYR A 242 -10.68 1.37 -22.97
C TYR A 242 -11.29 0.13 -23.62
N TYR A 243 -11.05 -0.08 -24.92
CA TYR A 243 -11.63 -1.21 -25.65
C TYR A 243 -11.10 -2.55 -25.15
N LEU A 244 -9.83 -2.62 -24.78
CA LEU A 244 -9.26 -3.85 -24.24
C LEU A 244 -9.86 -4.18 -22.86
N ALA A 245 -10.04 -3.19 -21.98
CA ALA A 245 -10.70 -3.38 -20.69
C ALA A 245 -12.18 -3.77 -20.85
N TRP A 246 -12.91 -3.12 -21.77
CA TRP A 246 -14.29 -3.45 -22.12
C TRP A 246 -14.40 -4.88 -22.64
N GLY A 247 -13.62 -5.22 -23.66
CA GLY A 247 -13.65 -6.53 -24.31
C GLY A 247 -13.35 -7.66 -23.34
N SER A 248 -12.35 -7.47 -22.46
CA SER A 248 -11.96 -8.47 -21.46
C SER A 248 -13.05 -8.67 -20.40
N MET A 249 -13.70 -7.60 -19.94
CA MET A 249 -14.82 -7.69 -18.97
C MET A 249 -16.04 -8.39 -19.57
N VAL A 250 -16.42 -8.04 -20.81
CA VAL A 250 -17.54 -8.68 -21.51
C VAL A 250 -17.26 -10.15 -21.79
N LEU A 251 -16.04 -10.47 -22.24
CA LEU A 251 -15.60 -11.84 -22.46
C LEU A 251 -15.64 -12.65 -21.16
N GLY A 252 -15.12 -12.09 -20.07
CA GLY A 252 -15.12 -12.74 -18.76
C GLY A 252 -16.50 -13.05 -18.21
N TRP A 253 -17.37 -12.06 -18.25
CA TRP A 253 -18.77 -12.24 -17.87
C TRP A 253 -19.42 -13.36 -18.69
N SER A 254 -19.16 -13.36 -20.00
CA SER A 254 -19.69 -14.37 -20.93
C SER A 254 -19.14 -15.77 -20.65
N LEU A 255 -17.84 -15.90 -20.39
CA LEU A 255 -17.20 -17.17 -20.05
C LEU A 255 -17.77 -17.74 -18.74
N CYS A 256 -17.93 -16.93 -17.70
CA CYS A 256 -18.53 -17.39 -16.44
C CYS A 256 -19.99 -17.85 -16.64
N ALA A 257 -20.78 -17.09 -17.42
CA ALA A 257 -22.15 -17.46 -17.74
C ALA A 257 -22.26 -18.78 -18.54
N LEU A 258 -21.32 -19.02 -19.47
CA LEU A 258 -21.26 -20.23 -20.29
C LEU A 258 -20.74 -21.43 -19.48
N ALA A 259 -19.62 -21.28 -18.76
CA ALA A 259 -18.99 -22.34 -17.96
C ALA A 259 -19.92 -22.86 -16.86
N GLY A 260 -20.65 -21.97 -16.18
CA GLY A 260 -21.65 -22.37 -15.20
C GLY A 260 -23.06 -22.63 -15.79
N PHE A 261 -23.19 -22.65 -17.12
CA PHE A 261 -24.43 -22.92 -17.86
C PHE A 261 -25.66 -22.13 -17.38
N ASN A 262 -25.46 -20.92 -16.84
CA ASN A 262 -26.49 -20.07 -16.27
C ASN A 262 -26.04 -18.61 -16.27
N LEU A 263 -26.89 -17.69 -16.74
CA LEU A 263 -26.59 -16.25 -16.79
C LEU A 263 -26.34 -15.63 -15.40
N TYR A 264 -26.85 -16.22 -14.31
CA TYR A 264 -26.52 -15.79 -12.96
C TYR A 264 -25.03 -15.96 -12.61
N MET A 265 -24.31 -16.83 -13.31
CA MET A 265 -22.88 -17.03 -13.09
C MET A 265 -22.04 -15.85 -13.60
N GLY A 266 -22.60 -15.03 -14.49
CA GLY A 266 -22.00 -13.74 -14.80
C GLY A 266 -22.05 -12.75 -13.63
N LEU A 267 -23.01 -12.86 -12.70
CA LEU A 267 -22.99 -12.04 -11.48
C LEU A 267 -21.86 -12.47 -10.52
N VAL A 268 -21.44 -13.74 -10.57
CA VAL A 268 -20.25 -14.21 -9.84
C VAL A 268 -19.01 -13.48 -10.36
N PHE A 269 -18.88 -13.32 -11.68
CA PHE A 269 -17.81 -12.52 -12.28
C PHE A 269 -17.83 -11.07 -11.77
N THR A 270 -19.00 -10.42 -11.75
CA THR A 270 -19.16 -9.05 -11.23
C THR A 270 -18.78 -8.96 -9.75
N ALA A 271 -19.21 -9.94 -8.94
CA ALA A 271 -18.92 -9.99 -7.51
C ALA A 271 -17.43 -10.21 -7.23
N LEU A 272 -16.79 -11.18 -7.88
CA LEU A 272 -15.36 -11.45 -7.73
C LEU A 272 -14.52 -10.24 -8.16
N SER A 273 -14.90 -9.59 -9.26
CA SER A 273 -14.24 -8.35 -9.71
C SER A 273 -14.36 -7.23 -8.67
N GLY A 274 -15.54 -7.07 -8.08
CA GLY A 274 -15.80 -6.11 -7.03
C GLY A 274 -15.04 -6.37 -5.73
N ILE A 275 -15.00 -7.63 -5.30
CA ILE A 275 -14.29 -8.07 -4.08
C ILE A 275 -12.78 -7.88 -4.27
N GLY A 276 -12.22 -8.27 -5.42
CA GLY A 276 -10.80 -8.06 -5.72
C GLY A 276 -10.41 -6.60 -5.67
N LEU A 277 -11.24 -5.72 -6.24
CA LEU A 277 -11.06 -4.27 -6.12
C LEU A 277 -11.11 -3.84 -4.65
N LEU A 278 -12.18 -4.17 -3.91
CA LEU A 278 -12.36 -3.80 -2.50
C LEU A 278 -11.17 -4.23 -1.63
N ALA A 279 -10.74 -5.48 -1.74
CA ALA A 279 -9.64 -6.02 -0.97
C ALA A 279 -8.33 -5.29 -1.28
N ASN A 280 -8.08 -4.97 -2.56
CA ASN A 280 -6.93 -4.16 -2.97
C ASN A 280 -6.96 -2.75 -2.37
N PHE A 281 -8.11 -2.08 -2.43
CA PHE A 281 -8.27 -0.75 -1.84
C PHE A 281 -8.03 -0.74 -0.34
N MET A 282 -8.59 -1.73 0.38
CA MET A 282 -8.39 -1.86 1.80
C MET A 282 -6.91 -2.10 2.14
N LYS A 283 -6.24 -2.98 1.38
CA LYS A 283 -4.82 -3.26 1.61
C LYS A 283 -3.94 -2.02 1.39
N ILE A 284 -4.19 -1.25 0.34
CA ILE A 284 -3.44 0.00 0.06
C ILE A 284 -3.68 1.03 1.16
N ALA A 285 -4.91 1.14 1.66
CA ALA A 285 -5.23 2.08 2.73
C ALA A 285 -4.55 1.74 4.06
N ILE A 286 -4.32 0.45 4.33
CA ILE A 286 -3.71 -0.01 5.58
C ILE A 286 -2.18 -0.05 5.48
N TYR A 287 -1.65 -0.62 4.40
CA TYR A 287 -0.23 -0.96 4.27
C TYR A 287 0.51 -0.13 3.22
N GLY A 288 -0.18 0.76 2.50
CA GLY A 288 0.41 1.56 1.42
C GLY A 288 0.77 0.77 0.16
N VAL A 289 0.45 -0.53 0.08
CA VAL A 289 0.81 -1.44 -1.02
C VAL A 289 -0.40 -2.20 -1.58
N PRO A 290 -0.44 -2.49 -2.91
CA PRO A 290 -1.54 -3.21 -3.56
C PRO A 290 -1.59 -4.69 -3.17
N LEU A 291 -2.70 -5.37 -3.52
CA LEU A 291 -2.74 -6.84 -3.52
C LEU A 291 -1.72 -7.37 -4.53
N GLY A 292 -1.11 -8.52 -4.25
CA GLY A 292 -0.11 -9.17 -5.10
C GLY A 292 0.01 -10.68 -4.80
N GLY A 293 0.93 -11.34 -5.52
CA GLY A 293 1.25 -12.78 -5.40
C GLY A 293 1.37 -13.29 -3.98
N ASP A 294 2.06 -12.53 -3.16
CA ASP A 294 2.40 -12.95 -1.81
C ASP A 294 1.19 -12.95 -0.87
N ASP A 295 0.12 -12.21 -1.17
CA ASP A 295 -1.10 -12.27 -0.36
C ASP A 295 -1.78 -13.64 -0.46
N PHE A 296 -1.73 -14.25 -1.65
CA PHE A 296 -2.23 -15.61 -1.83
C PHE A 296 -1.32 -16.62 -1.11
N GLY A 297 0.00 -16.44 -1.20
CA GLY A 297 0.97 -17.22 -0.44
C GLY A 297 0.77 -17.11 1.08
N ASN A 298 0.52 -15.90 1.59
CA ASN A 298 0.26 -15.60 3.00
C ASN A 298 -1.08 -16.19 3.45
N LEU A 299 -2.12 -16.15 2.62
CA LEU A 299 -3.39 -16.79 2.91
C LEU A 299 -3.23 -18.32 3.01
N LEU A 300 -2.45 -18.93 2.11
CA LEU A 300 -2.12 -20.35 2.17
C LEU A 300 -1.27 -20.68 3.41
N ALA A 301 -0.33 -19.80 3.78
CA ALA A 301 0.46 -19.95 5.00
C ALA A 301 -0.42 -19.86 6.25
N LEU A 302 -1.35 -18.90 6.30
CA LEU A 302 -2.34 -18.78 7.37
C LEU A 302 -3.22 -20.03 7.45
N LEU A 303 -3.69 -20.55 6.32
CA LEU A 303 -4.48 -21.78 6.27
C LEU A 303 -3.68 -22.97 6.83
N ARG A 304 -2.39 -23.10 6.47
CA ARG A 304 -1.50 -24.13 7.04
C ARG A 304 -1.35 -23.97 8.55
N ILE A 305 -1.16 -22.74 9.04
CA ILE A 305 -1.06 -22.46 10.48
C ILE A 305 -2.35 -22.86 11.20
N LEU A 306 -3.51 -22.53 10.66
CA LEU A 306 -4.81 -22.89 11.23
C LEU A 306 -5.03 -24.40 11.24
N LEU A 307 -4.62 -25.10 10.17
CA LEU A 307 -4.69 -26.56 10.09
C LEU A 307 -3.77 -27.24 11.12
N ASP A 308 -2.56 -26.70 11.31
CA ASP A 308 -1.59 -27.21 12.29
C ASP A 308 -2.06 -26.99 13.74
N GLN A 309 -2.75 -25.88 14.02
CA GLN A 309 -3.21 -25.53 15.38
C GLN A 309 -4.56 -26.15 15.75
N HIS A 310 -5.49 -26.25 14.79
CA HIS A 310 -6.86 -26.71 15.02
C HIS A 310 -7.30 -27.70 13.93
N PRO A 311 -6.75 -28.92 13.88
CA PRO A 311 -6.97 -29.85 12.75
C PRO A 311 -8.44 -30.28 12.58
N ILE A 312 -9.22 -30.31 13.66
CA ILE A 312 -10.60 -30.83 13.65
C ILE A 312 -11.62 -29.80 13.14
N LEU A 313 -11.41 -28.50 13.41
CA LEU A 313 -12.37 -27.44 13.10
C LEU A 313 -12.60 -27.25 11.59
N PRO A 314 -11.56 -27.24 10.72
CA PRO A 314 -11.69 -27.19 9.26
C PRO A 314 -12.41 -28.43 8.71
N ILE A 315 -12.12 -29.62 9.24
CA ILE A 315 -12.78 -30.86 8.82
C ILE A 315 -14.27 -30.78 9.11
N PHE A 316 -14.65 -30.36 10.33
CA PHE A 316 -16.05 -30.22 10.71
C PHE A 316 -16.77 -29.15 9.88
N THR A 317 -16.13 -28.00 9.59
CA THR A 317 -16.71 -26.96 8.72
C THR A 317 -16.89 -27.44 7.29
N VAL A 318 -15.94 -28.19 6.73
CA VAL A 318 -16.06 -28.78 5.39
C VAL A 318 -17.18 -29.82 5.36
N LEU A 319 -17.27 -30.72 6.35
CA LEU A 319 -18.33 -31.72 6.44
C LEU A 319 -19.72 -31.08 6.61
N LEU A 320 -19.84 -30.04 7.45
CA LEU A 320 -21.07 -29.28 7.61
C LEU A 320 -21.46 -28.55 6.31
N ALA A 321 -20.50 -27.95 5.62
CA ALA A 321 -20.73 -27.30 4.32
C ALA A 321 -21.20 -28.31 3.27
N LEU A 322 -20.58 -29.50 3.21
CA LEU A 322 -21.00 -30.59 2.31
C LEU A 322 -22.40 -31.09 2.64
N PHE A 323 -22.72 -31.27 3.93
CA PHE A 323 -24.06 -31.65 4.39
C PHE A 323 -25.11 -30.60 4.02
N LEU A 324 -24.84 -29.31 4.26
CA LEU A 324 -25.73 -28.21 3.86
C LEU A 324 -25.89 -28.17 2.34
N CYS A 325 -24.80 -28.37 1.59
CA CYS A 325 -24.83 -28.41 0.13
C CYS A 325 -25.72 -29.55 -0.41
N TRP A 326 -25.66 -30.71 0.25
CA TRP A 326 -26.52 -31.85 -0.05
C TRP A 326 -27.98 -31.61 0.37
N ARG A 327 -28.20 -31.16 1.61
CA ARG A 327 -29.52 -30.94 2.23
C ARG A 327 -30.41 -29.94 1.49
N PHE A 328 -29.81 -28.95 0.83
CA PHE A 328 -30.52 -27.92 0.07
C PHE A 328 -30.40 -28.10 -1.46
N ALA A 329 -29.90 -29.24 -1.94
CA ALA A 329 -29.63 -29.49 -3.37
C ALA A 329 -28.80 -28.38 -4.04
N LEU A 330 -27.98 -27.68 -3.24
CA LEU A 330 -27.05 -26.63 -3.67
C LEU A 330 -25.93 -27.19 -4.54
N SER A 331 -25.69 -28.52 -4.55
CA SER A 331 -24.57 -29.14 -5.27
C SER A 331 -24.45 -28.71 -6.74
N ARG A 332 -25.58 -28.54 -7.43
CA ARG A 332 -25.60 -28.06 -8.82
C ARG A 332 -25.23 -26.58 -8.94
N TRP A 333 -25.66 -25.74 -8.00
CA TRP A 333 -25.29 -24.32 -7.98
C TRP A 333 -23.84 -24.12 -7.54
N VAL A 334 -23.36 -24.92 -6.58
CA VAL A 334 -21.96 -24.95 -6.14
C VAL A 334 -21.04 -25.32 -7.29
N LEU A 335 -21.35 -26.38 -8.05
CA LEU A 335 -20.55 -26.78 -9.19
C LEU A 335 -20.50 -25.70 -10.28
N ARG A 336 -21.63 -25.04 -10.55
CA ARG A 336 -21.70 -23.95 -11.52
C ARG A 336 -20.90 -22.73 -11.06
N THR A 337 -21.00 -22.37 -9.78
CA THR A 337 -20.21 -21.29 -9.18
C THR A 337 -18.74 -21.61 -9.21
N ALA A 338 -18.34 -22.84 -8.88
CA ALA A 338 -16.95 -23.28 -8.97
C ALA A 338 -16.41 -23.19 -10.40
N ALA A 339 -17.16 -23.67 -11.39
CA ALA A 339 -16.80 -23.54 -12.81
C ALA A 339 -16.67 -22.06 -13.25
N ALA A 340 -17.58 -21.20 -12.80
CA ALA A 340 -17.53 -19.77 -13.07
C ALA A 340 -16.32 -19.09 -12.39
N THR A 341 -15.99 -19.47 -11.16
CA THR A 341 -14.79 -18.98 -10.45
C THR A 341 -13.51 -19.41 -11.17
N VAL A 342 -13.41 -20.68 -11.61
CA VAL A 342 -12.26 -21.15 -12.40
C VAL A 342 -12.16 -20.37 -13.71
N ALA A 343 -13.28 -20.13 -14.40
CA ALA A 343 -13.30 -19.33 -15.63
C ALA A 343 -12.86 -17.87 -15.40
N PHE A 344 -13.26 -17.27 -14.26
CA PHE A 344 -12.81 -15.93 -13.86
C PHE A 344 -11.28 -15.87 -13.73
N PHE A 345 -10.68 -16.77 -12.97
CA PHE A 345 -9.23 -16.78 -12.75
C PHE A 345 -8.45 -17.10 -14.04
N ALA A 346 -8.93 -18.04 -14.86
CA ALA A 346 -8.33 -18.35 -16.16
C ALA A 346 -8.34 -17.14 -17.11
N LEU A 347 -9.42 -16.36 -17.11
CA LEU A 347 -9.48 -15.12 -17.86
C LEU A 347 -8.50 -14.07 -17.34
N CYS A 348 -8.31 -13.95 -16.02
CA CYS A 348 -7.38 -12.97 -15.47
C CYS A 348 -5.97 -13.17 -16.05
N VAL A 349 -5.47 -14.42 -16.03
CA VAL A 349 -4.19 -14.80 -16.64
C VAL A 349 -4.17 -14.46 -18.14
N PHE A 350 -5.22 -14.87 -18.88
CA PHE A 350 -5.30 -14.63 -20.32
C PHE A 350 -5.32 -13.13 -20.67
N ALA A 351 -6.11 -12.32 -19.96
CA ALA A 351 -6.28 -10.90 -20.20
C ALA A 351 -5.00 -10.13 -19.91
N THR A 352 -4.27 -10.49 -18.86
CA THR A 352 -2.97 -9.92 -18.53
C THR A 352 -1.91 -10.25 -19.58
N GLN A 353 -1.78 -11.51 -19.97
CA GLN A 353 -0.84 -11.93 -21.02
C GLN A 353 -1.15 -11.23 -22.36
N THR A 354 -2.43 -11.14 -22.71
CA THR A 354 -2.89 -10.46 -23.93
C THR A 354 -2.59 -8.96 -23.87
N GLY A 355 -2.84 -8.31 -22.72
CA GLY A 355 -2.51 -6.91 -22.50
C GLY A 355 -1.02 -6.63 -22.66
N ASN A 356 -0.17 -7.43 -22.02
CA ASN A 356 1.29 -7.32 -22.12
C ASN A 356 1.78 -7.47 -23.58
N LYS A 357 1.17 -8.38 -24.35
CA LYS A 357 1.53 -8.63 -25.75
C LYS A 357 1.06 -7.53 -26.70
N LEU A 358 -0.17 -7.04 -26.53
CA LEU A 358 -0.77 -6.05 -27.44
C LEU A 358 -0.32 -4.61 -27.15
N LEU A 359 -0.06 -4.28 -25.89
CA LEU A 359 0.30 -2.92 -25.46
C LEU A 359 1.80 -2.76 -25.16
N GLY A 360 2.57 -3.85 -25.21
CA GLY A 360 4.03 -3.91 -25.07
C GLY A 360 4.54 -4.14 -23.64
N ALA A 361 5.67 -4.85 -23.51
CA ALA A 361 6.34 -5.16 -22.24
C ALA A 361 6.98 -3.94 -21.54
N ASN A 362 7.07 -2.78 -22.22
CA ASN A 362 7.58 -1.52 -21.68
C ASN A 362 6.63 -0.85 -20.68
N ILE A 363 5.53 -1.50 -20.32
CA ILE A 363 4.90 -1.25 -19.04
C ILE A 363 5.80 -1.92 -18.00
N ARG A 364 6.92 -1.26 -17.62
CA ARG A 364 7.66 -1.66 -16.42
C ARG A 364 6.71 -1.52 -15.24
N TYR A 365 6.04 -2.60 -14.88
CA TYR A 365 5.23 -2.77 -13.67
C TYR A 365 6.09 -2.67 -12.40
N VAL A 366 7.42 -2.63 -12.57
CA VAL A 366 8.43 -2.79 -11.53
C VAL A 366 8.97 -1.45 -10.99
N ASP A 367 8.65 -0.30 -11.59
CA ASP A 367 8.99 1.02 -11.03
C ASP A 367 7.73 1.68 -10.47
N ARG A 368 7.33 1.29 -9.27
CA ARG A 368 6.09 1.80 -8.65
C ARG A 368 6.31 2.18 -7.21
N ALA A 369 6.73 3.42 -7.03
CA ALA A 369 6.39 4.17 -5.85
C ALA A 369 4.85 4.34 -5.86
N VAL A 370 4.14 3.46 -5.16
CA VAL A 370 2.70 3.16 -5.28
C VAL A 370 1.83 4.39 -5.10
N ASN A 371 0.96 4.68 -6.08
CA ASN A 371 -0.20 5.55 -5.92
C ASN A 371 -1.34 4.92 -6.73
N TYR A 372 -2.22 4.19 -6.05
CA TYR A 372 -3.33 3.39 -6.60
C TYR A 372 -4.16 4.06 -7.72
N HIS A 373 -4.58 5.32 -7.52
CA HIS A 373 -5.45 6.04 -8.45
C HIS A 373 -4.78 6.19 -9.84
N ARG A 374 -3.46 6.25 -9.83
CA ARG A 374 -2.57 6.52 -10.95
C ARG A 374 -2.44 5.34 -11.91
N ASP A 375 -2.29 4.13 -11.38
CA ASP A 375 -2.08 2.91 -12.18
C ASP A 375 -3.39 2.39 -12.77
N ILE A 376 -4.50 2.62 -12.08
CA ILE A 376 -5.86 2.37 -12.61
C ILE A 376 -6.20 3.31 -13.76
N ILE A 377 -5.91 4.61 -13.62
CA ILE A 377 -6.14 5.57 -14.71
C ILE A 377 -5.26 5.22 -15.92
N ARG A 378 -4.02 4.79 -15.70
CA ARG A 378 -3.09 4.43 -16.76
C ARG A 378 -3.53 3.16 -17.51
N SER A 379 -3.87 2.10 -16.78
CA SER A 379 -4.07 0.76 -17.36
C SER A 379 -5.52 0.50 -17.74
N GLY A 380 -6.46 1.22 -17.13
CA GLY A 380 -7.87 0.88 -17.14
C GLY A 380 -8.23 -0.08 -16.00
N PRO A 381 -9.36 0.12 -15.33
CA PRO A 381 -9.73 -0.65 -14.14
C PRO A 381 -9.82 -2.17 -14.35
N GLY A 382 -10.25 -2.59 -15.55
CA GLY A 382 -10.42 -4.01 -15.87
C GLY A 382 -9.07 -4.71 -16.01
N LEU A 383 -8.14 -4.10 -16.74
CA LEU A 383 -6.78 -4.64 -16.93
C LEU A 383 -5.97 -4.57 -15.64
N TYR A 384 -6.15 -3.51 -14.86
CA TYR A 384 -5.56 -3.42 -13.53
C TYR A 384 -6.00 -4.57 -12.63
N LEU A 385 -7.30 -4.86 -12.58
CA LEU A 385 -7.85 -5.97 -11.80
C LEU A 385 -7.32 -7.32 -12.30
N PHE A 386 -7.20 -7.53 -13.60
CA PHE A 386 -6.67 -8.78 -14.13
C PHE A 386 -5.20 -8.98 -13.79
N ASN A 387 -4.38 -7.93 -13.91
CA ASN A 387 -2.97 -7.99 -13.53
C ASN A 387 -2.81 -8.28 -12.04
N LEU A 388 -3.64 -7.68 -11.20
CA LEU A 388 -3.68 -7.97 -9.78
C LEU A 388 -3.89 -9.47 -9.52
N VAL A 389 -4.87 -10.06 -10.22
CA VAL A 389 -5.22 -11.47 -10.05
C VAL A 389 -4.17 -12.40 -10.69
N ASP A 390 -3.61 -12.04 -11.83
CA ASP A 390 -2.50 -12.79 -12.45
C ASP A 390 -1.26 -12.81 -11.55
N GLU A 391 -0.91 -11.67 -10.94
CA GLU A 391 0.14 -11.60 -9.92
C GLU A 391 -0.18 -12.49 -8.72
N MET A 392 -1.44 -12.49 -8.23
CA MET A 392 -1.90 -13.39 -7.16
C MET A 392 -1.80 -14.89 -7.52
N LEU A 393 -1.99 -15.24 -8.79
CA LEU A 393 -2.01 -16.64 -9.27
C LEU A 393 -0.64 -17.17 -9.63
N GLN A 394 0.30 -16.31 -10.03
CA GLN A 394 1.63 -16.73 -10.41
C GLN A 394 2.45 -17.14 -9.17
N SER A 395 2.46 -18.44 -8.88
CA SER A 395 3.46 -19.04 -7.99
C SER A 395 4.79 -19.14 -8.73
N GLY A 396 5.72 -18.27 -8.38
CA GLY A 396 7.11 -18.32 -8.80
C GLY A 396 7.94 -17.54 -7.79
N SER A 397 9.27 -17.75 -7.82
CA SER A 397 10.31 -17.07 -7.06
C SER A 397 9.84 -15.91 -6.19
N VAL A 398 10.17 -15.93 -4.90
CA VAL A 398 9.79 -14.83 -3.98
C VAL A 398 10.52 -13.52 -4.29
N PHE A 399 11.42 -13.51 -5.27
CA PHE A 399 12.21 -12.37 -5.68
C PHE A 399 11.50 -11.50 -6.72
N ARG A 400 11.68 -10.19 -6.57
CA ARG A 400 11.10 -9.15 -7.44
C ARG A 400 11.79 -9.06 -8.80
N TYR A 401 13.07 -9.43 -8.86
CA TYR A 401 13.91 -9.34 -10.05
C TYR A 401 14.41 -10.72 -10.45
N PRO A 402 14.65 -10.97 -11.74
CA PRO A 402 15.32 -12.19 -12.17
C PRO A 402 16.76 -12.17 -11.65
N LEU A 403 17.00 -12.81 -10.51
CA LEU A 403 18.34 -13.01 -9.99
C LEU A 403 19.00 -14.12 -10.80
N GLN A 404 20.17 -13.84 -11.36
CA GLN A 404 20.97 -14.82 -12.09
C GLN A 404 21.68 -15.74 -11.09
N ILE A 405 20.92 -16.63 -10.46
CA ILE A 405 21.44 -17.64 -9.54
C ILE A 405 21.62 -18.94 -10.33
N ASN A 406 22.87 -19.31 -10.58
CA ASN A 406 23.23 -20.54 -11.27
C ASN A 406 24.35 -21.27 -10.52
N GLU A 407 24.78 -22.42 -11.03
CA GLU A 407 25.83 -23.22 -10.39
C GLU A 407 27.18 -22.50 -10.29
N LEU A 408 27.44 -21.52 -11.17
CA LEU A 408 28.65 -20.70 -11.23
C LEU A 408 28.62 -19.52 -10.24
N ALA A 409 27.49 -19.23 -9.60
CA ALA A 409 27.39 -18.15 -8.63
C ALA A 409 28.32 -18.41 -7.43
N PRO A 410 29.12 -17.42 -6.98
CA PRO A 410 30.05 -17.59 -5.89
C PRO A 410 29.35 -18.10 -4.62
N GLN A 411 30.02 -18.97 -3.86
CA GLN A 411 29.55 -19.36 -2.54
C GLN A 411 29.93 -18.29 -1.51
N LEU A 412 29.13 -18.19 -0.44
CA LEU A 412 29.45 -17.29 0.65
C LEU A 412 30.73 -17.76 1.36
N SER A 413 31.73 -16.89 1.44
CA SER A 413 32.94 -17.12 2.23
C SER A 413 32.68 -16.82 3.70
N TYR A 414 33.09 -17.71 4.59
CA TYR A 414 33.03 -17.49 6.03
C TYR A 414 34.40 -17.01 6.54
N PRO A 415 34.44 -16.04 7.48
CA PRO A 415 35.68 -15.64 8.11
C PRO A 415 36.31 -16.82 8.88
N PRO A 416 37.64 -16.79 9.12
CA PRO A 416 38.30 -17.84 9.89
C PRO A 416 37.71 -17.95 11.30
N GLN A 417 37.48 -19.17 11.76
CA GLN A 417 36.98 -19.46 13.11
C GLN A 417 38.07 -19.17 14.17
N GLY A 418 37.65 -18.77 15.37
CA GLY A 418 38.55 -18.64 16.53
C GLY A 418 39.07 -17.23 16.83
N ILE A 419 38.43 -16.18 16.29
CA ILE A 419 38.68 -14.81 16.73
C ILE A 419 38.00 -14.60 18.09
N ALA A 420 38.74 -14.12 19.09
CA ALA A 420 38.19 -13.87 20.42
C ALA A 420 37.14 -12.74 20.39
N PRO A 421 36.01 -12.87 21.10
CA PRO A 421 35.00 -11.82 21.27
C PRO A 421 35.59 -10.48 21.72
N ARG A 422 35.31 -9.42 20.95
CA ARG A 422 35.71 -8.05 21.30
C ARG A 422 34.91 -7.49 22.47
N TRP A 423 33.61 -7.77 22.50
CA TRP A 423 32.71 -7.37 23.56
C TRP A 423 32.28 -8.58 24.38
N ASP A 424 32.03 -8.36 25.66
CA ASP A 424 31.41 -9.36 26.52
C ASP A 424 29.89 -9.40 26.24
N LEU A 425 29.30 -8.28 25.82
CA LEU A 425 27.88 -8.17 25.49
C LEU A 425 27.66 -7.44 24.17
N VAL A 426 26.89 -8.04 23.27
CA VAL A 426 26.35 -7.35 22.09
C VAL A 426 24.83 -7.48 22.11
N ILE A 427 24.13 -6.35 22.23
CA ILE A 427 22.67 -6.32 22.33
C ILE A 427 22.10 -5.54 21.15
N VAL A 428 21.26 -6.19 20.36
CA VAL A 428 20.44 -5.55 19.33
C VAL A 428 19.01 -5.45 19.86
N LEU A 429 18.51 -4.23 20.00
CA LEU A 429 17.20 -3.93 20.57
C LEU A 429 16.30 -3.27 19.53
N GLN A 430 15.36 -4.05 19.04
CA GLN A 430 14.32 -3.62 18.12
C GLN A 430 13.09 -3.20 18.92
N TYR A 431 12.86 -1.90 18.99
CA TYR A 431 11.65 -1.35 19.61
C TYR A 431 10.50 -1.34 18.62
N GLU A 432 9.38 -1.92 19.04
CA GLU A 432 8.14 -1.90 18.28
C GLU A 432 7.58 -0.48 18.17
N SER A 433 7.37 -0.02 16.93
CA SER A 433 6.74 1.25 16.59
C SER A 433 7.43 2.50 17.20
N LEU A 434 8.71 2.43 17.59
CA LEU A 434 9.45 3.56 18.14
C LEU A 434 9.80 4.58 17.05
N TRP A 435 9.30 5.79 17.19
CA TRP A 435 9.61 6.91 16.33
C TRP A 435 9.76 8.17 17.17
N LEU A 436 10.65 9.08 16.79
CA LEU A 436 11.03 10.25 17.61
C LEU A 436 10.96 11.58 16.85
N ASP A 437 10.58 11.58 15.56
CA ASP A 437 10.69 12.77 14.70
C ASP A 437 9.33 13.34 14.25
N TRP A 438 8.33 13.29 15.13
CA TRP A 438 7.04 13.93 14.88
C TRP A 438 7.18 15.46 14.83
N LYS A 439 6.42 16.10 13.93
CA LYS A 439 6.39 17.57 13.75
C LYS A 439 5.02 18.18 13.99
N GLY A 440 3.98 17.36 14.10
CA GLY A 440 2.61 17.79 14.38
C GLY A 440 1.84 16.72 15.15
N ARG A 441 0.63 17.07 15.60
CA ARG A 441 -0.30 16.21 16.39
C ARG A 441 0.19 15.80 17.78
N ILE A 442 1.46 15.44 17.93
CA ILE A 442 2.14 15.30 19.23
C ILE A 442 2.95 16.58 19.45
N CYS A 443 2.68 17.28 20.54
CA CYS A 443 3.34 18.54 20.89
C CYS A 443 4.32 18.38 22.06
N ALA A 444 4.25 17.28 22.79
CA ALA A 444 5.30 16.94 23.73
C ALA A 444 6.61 16.63 22.98
N PRO A 445 7.76 17.00 23.56
CA PRO A 445 9.06 16.72 22.95
C PRO A 445 9.34 15.22 22.92
N ALA A 446 10.11 14.78 21.93
CA ALA A 446 10.63 13.43 21.94
C ALA A 446 11.51 13.20 23.18
N PRO A 447 11.35 12.07 23.90
CA PRO A 447 12.21 11.74 25.02
C PRO A 447 13.67 11.62 24.58
N THR A 448 14.59 12.10 25.42
CA THR A 448 16.04 12.06 25.19
C THR A 448 16.71 11.21 26.27
N LEU A 449 17.87 10.64 25.96
CA LEU A 449 18.66 9.85 26.90
C LEU A 449 19.60 10.75 27.70
N SER A 450 19.66 10.53 29.01
CA SER A 450 20.61 11.15 29.93
C SER A 450 21.65 10.11 30.36
N LEU A 451 22.75 10.03 29.60
CA LEU A 451 23.81 9.03 29.77
C LEU A 451 25.08 9.68 30.38
N PRO A 452 25.87 8.92 31.15
CA PRO A 452 27.15 9.40 31.66
C PRO A 452 28.17 9.57 30.52
N ALA A 453 29.18 10.42 30.72
CA ALA A 453 30.22 10.70 29.72
C ALA A 453 31.08 9.48 29.35
N SER A 454 31.04 8.42 30.17
CA SER A 454 31.63 7.10 29.92
C SER A 454 30.92 6.33 28.79
N VAL A 455 29.77 6.79 28.30
CA VAL A 455 29.03 6.14 27.20
C VAL A 455 29.18 6.95 25.92
N GLN A 456 29.81 6.35 24.93
CA GLN A 456 29.79 6.84 23.55
C GLN A 456 28.42 6.56 22.96
N GLN A 457 27.85 7.55 22.27
CA GLN A 457 26.56 7.42 21.61
C GLN A 457 26.63 7.91 20.16
N TRP A 458 25.90 7.22 19.30
CA TRP A 458 25.62 7.67 17.94
C TRP A 458 24.13 7.50 17.67
N GLN A 459 23.53 8.48 17.00
CA GLN A 459 22.14 8.45 16.59
C GLN A 459 21.99 9.00 15.17
N LYS A 460 21.12 8.38 14.38
CA LYS A 460 20.80 8.81 13.02
C LYS A 460 19.39 8.37 12.65
N THR A 461 18.71 9.20 11.86
CA THR A 461 17.47 8.78 11.19
C THR A 461 17.82 7.97 9.95
N ILE A 462 17.27 6.75 9.86
CA ILE A 462 17.45 5.84 8.72
C ILE A 462 16.10 5.37 8.19
N HIS A 463 16.11 4.57 7.12
CA HIS A 463 14.89 3.99 6.56
C HIS A 463 14.60 2.59 7.09
N SER A 464 13.34 2.35 7.46
CA SER A 464 12.73 1.04 7.66
C SER A 464 12.22 0.48 6.33
N PRO A 465 12.26 -0.84 6.09
CA PRO A 465 11.63 -1.44 4.92
C PRO A 465 10.09 -1.36 4.94
N THR A 466 9.48 -0.91 6.04
CA THR A 466 8.03 -0.93 6.25
C THR A 466 7.55 0.26 7.09
N THR A 467 6.24 0.47 7.13
CA THR A 467 5.59 1.47 7.97
C THR A 467 4.26 0.93 8.49
N GLY A 468 3.87 1.28 9.72
CA GLY A 468 2.60 0.89 10.34
C GLY A 468 2.46 -0.57 10.79
N GLY A 469 3.42 -1.44 10.47
CA GLY A 469 3.39 -2.87 10.80
C GLY A 469 4.48 -3.67 10.10
N MET A 470 4.39 -4.99 10.20
CA MET A 470 5.32 -5.96 9.60
C MET A 470 6.74 -5.92 10.23
N THR A 471 6.83 -5.86 11.56
CA THR A 471 8.05 -5.98 12.40
C THR A 471 9.10 -6.94 11.86
N VAL A 472 8.68 -8.09 11.32
CA VAL A 472 9.55 -9.14 10.74
C VAL A 472 10.39 -8.67 9.55
N LEU A 473 9.97 -7.64 8.81
CA LEU A 473 10.73 -7.11 7.68
C LEU A 473 11.98 -6.36 8.15
N ALA A 474 11.82 -5.50 9.17
CA ALA A 474 12.94 -4.84 9.84
C ALA A 474 13.85 -5.87 10.54
N GLU A 475 13.25 -6.86 11.20
CA GLU A 475 13.96 -7.97 11.85
C GLU A 475 14.81 -8.77 10.86
N PHE A 476 14.28 -9.05 9.66
CA PHE A 476 15.01 -9.74 8.59
C PHE A 476 16.16 -8.89 8.05
N GLU A 477 15.93 -7.61 7.75
CA GLU A 477 17.00 -6.73 7.25
C GLU A 477 18.15 -6.64 8.25
N MET A 478 17.84 -6.42 9.53
CA MET A 478 18.86 -6.32 10.57
C MET A 478 19.59 -7.66 10.78
N ASN A 479 18.86 -8.78 10.87
CA ASN A 479 19.49 -10.09 11.12
C ASN A 479 20.36 -10.59 9.98
N THR A 480 19.93 -10.37 8.72
CA THR A 480 20.62 -10.95 7.56
C THR A 480 21.55 -9.95 6.90
N GLY A 481 21.21 -8.66 6.90
CA GLY A 481 21.87 -7.66 6.06
C GLY A 481 21.48 -7.77 4.58
N LEU A 482 20.38 -8.44 4.25
CA LEU A 482 19.77 -8.44 2.91
C LEU A 482 18.60 -7.43 2.86
N PRO A 483 18.50 -6.60 1.81
CA PRO A 483 17.38 -5.70 1.65
C PRO A 483 16.09 -6.44 1.29
N VAL A 484 15.00 -6.13 1.99
CA VAL A 484 13.66 -6.69 1.70
C VAL A 484 13.20 -6.31 0.29
N GLY A 485 13.72 -5.22 -0.28
CA GLY A 485 13.40 -4.80 -1.65
C GLY A 485 13.81 -5.79 -2.74
N LEU A 486 14.61 -6.83 -2.43
CA LEU A 486 14.88 -7.97 -3.31
C LEU A 486 13.65 -8.85 -3.50
N LEU A 487 12.75 -8.85 -2.52
CA LEU A 487 11.58 -9.71 -2.47
C LEU A 487 10.36 -9.01 -3.07
N LYS A 488 9.39 -9.82 -3.50
CA LYS A 488 8.06 -9.33 -3.88
C LYS A 488 7.38 -8.70 -2.65
N GLN A 489 6.50 -7.73 -2.91
CA GLN A 489 5.82 -7.00 -1.84
C GLN A 489 4.79 -7.88 -1.13
N GLY A 490 4.94 -8.02 0.18
CA GLY A 490 4.06 -8.86 1.00
C GLY A 490 4.69 -10.20 1.37
N VAL A 491 5.82 -10.59 0.76
CA VAL A 491 6.62 -11.72 1.24
C VAL A 491 7.04 -11.47 2.68
N VAL A 492 6.72 -12.41 3.56
CA VAL A 492 7.37 -12.55 4.86
C VAL A 492 8.58 -13.46 4.67
N PRO A 493 9.82 -12.93 4.73
CA PRO A 493 11.01 -13.68 4.32
C PRO A 493 11.23 -14.96 5.13
N TYR A 494 10.83 -14.95 6.40
CA TYR A 494 11.06 -16.01 7.38
C TYR A 494 10.45 -17.35 6.98
N TYR A 495 9.34 -17.36 6.22
CA TYR A 495 8.75 -18.60 5.72
C TYR A 495 9.54 -19.27 4.60
N TYR A 496 10.54 -18.59 4.02
CA TYR A 496 11.30 -19.03 2.86
C TYR A 496 12.78 -19.26 3.15
N LEU A 497 13.20 -19.00 4.39
CA LEU A 497 14.56 -19.22 4.84
C LEU A 497 14.96 -20.69 4.78
N SER A 498 16.24 -20.92 4.47
CA SER A 498 16.93 -22.21 4.57
C SER A 498 17.05 -22.66 6.04
N GLN A 499 17.58 -23.86 6.27
CA GLN A 499 17.78 -24.37 7.64
C GLN A 499 18.98 -23.72 8.36
N GLN A 500 19.87 -23.08 7.61
CA GLN A 500 21.05 -22.37 8.14
C GLN A 500 21.24 -21.08 7.35
N VAL A 501 21.00 -19.96 8.00
CA VAL A 501 20.94 -18.64 7.38
C VAL A 501 22.13 -17.82 7.86
N PRO A 502 22.99 -17.32 6.95
CA PRO A 502 24.00 -16.35 7.31
C PRO A 502 23.35 -15.10 7.89
N GLY A 503 23.77 -14.70 9.08
CA GLY A 503 23.22 -13.55 9.80
C GLY A 503 24.00 -13.20 11.05
N LEU A 504 23.44 -12.30 11.86
CA LEU A 504 24.07 -11.81 13.09
C LEU A 504 24.39 -12.94 14.07
N ALA A 505 23.40 -13.74 14.46
CA ALA A 505 23.59 -14.83 15.44
C ALA A 505 24.59 -15.89 14.93
N GLN A 506 24.50 -16.31 13.67
CA GLN A 506 25.48 -17.23 13.10
C GLN A 506 26.91 -16.68 13.13
N SER A 507 27.09 -15.37 12.87
CA SER A 507 28.40 -14.71 12.93
C SER A 507 28.90 -14.59 14.37
N ALA A 508 28.01 -14.23 15.30
CA ALA A 508 28.31 -14.18 16.73
C ALA A 508 28.78 -15.56 17.25
N ARG A 509 28.11 -16.65 16.87
CA ARG A 509 28.52 -18.02 17.25
C ARG A 509 29.87 -18.41 16.71
N GLN A 510 30.16 -18.03 15.46
CA GLN A 510 31.48 -18.28 14.85
C GLN A 510 32.61 -17.54 15.59
N SER A 511 32.28 -16.41 16.22
CA SER A 511 33.19 -15.64 17.08
C SER A 511 33.14 -16.09 18.56
N GLY A 512 32.36 -17.10 18.93
CA GLY A 512 32.33 -17.67 20.29
C GLY A 512 31.30 -17.08 21.26
N TYR A 513 30.35 -16.28 20.77
CA TYR A 513 29.23 -15.80 21.58
C TYR A 513 28.15 -16.88 21.77
N GLN A 514 27.53 -16.90 22.96
CA GLN A 514 26.20 -17.47 23.13
C GLN A 514 25.16 -16.57 22.46
N THR A 515 24.08 -17.15 21.95
CA THR A 515 23.08 -16.39 21.18
C THR A 515 21.68 -16.50 21.76
N LEU A 516 21.06 -15.36 22.02
CA LEU A 516 19.71 -15.23 22.55
C LEU A 516 18.83 -14.43 21.60
N PHE A 517 17.64 -14.95 21.30
CA PHE A 517 16.53 -14.18 20.74
C PHE A 517 15.43 -14.03 21.79
N ALA A 518 14.97 -12.80 22.05
CA ALA A 518 13.91 -12.53 23.02
C ALA A 518 12.80 -11.68 22.40
N HIS A 519 11.57 -12.17 22.45
CA HIS A 519 10.39 -11.46 21.96
C HIS A 519 9.17 -11.87 22.78
N PRO A 520 8.58 -11.01 23.63
CA PRO A 520 7.52 -11.40 24.56
C PRO A 520 6.15 -11.50 23.86
N TYR A 521 6.08 -12.35 22.85
CA TYR A 521 4.88 -12.67 22.07
C TYR A 521 4.91 -14.12 21.58
N VAL A 522 3.84 -14.54 20.91
CA VAL A 522 3.66 -15.92 20.46
C VAL A 522 4.72 -16.33 19.43
N GLU A 523 5.50 -17.37 19.74
CA GLU A 523 6.60 -17.88 18.92
C GLU A 523 6.22 -18.23 17.46
N LYS A 524 5.02 -18.76 17.25
CA LYS A 524 4.58 -19.21 15.92
C LYS A 524 4.31 -18.06 14.96
N PHE A 525 4.16 -16.83 15.46
CA PHE A 525 3.87 -15.66 14.64
C PHE A 525 5.07 -15.32 13.74
N TRP A 526 4.81 -14.90 12.50
CA TRP A 526 5.82 -14.61 11.47
C TRP A 526 6.81 -15.74 11.12
N GLY A 527 6.53 -16.99 11.49
CA GLY A 527 7.41 -18.12 11.17
C GLY A 527 8.69 -18.18 12.01
N ARG A 528 8.75 -17.44 13.12
CA ARG A 528 9.92 -17.37 14.01
C ARG A 528 10.32 -18.73 14.58
N ALA A 529 9.37 -19.62 14.84
CA ALA A 529 9.63 -21.00 15.27
C ALA A 529 10.66 -21.75 14.37
N LYS A 530 10.69 -21.46 13.07
CA LYS A 530 11.67 -22.04 12.12
C LYS A 530 12.83 -21.11 11.84
N ALA A 531 12.55 -19.82 11.65
CA ALA A 531 13.54 -18.84 11.23
C ALA A 531 14.59 -18.53 12.31
N ILE A 532 14.17 -18.39 13.57
CA ILE A 532 15.08 -18.02 14.67
C ILE A 532 16.16 -19.09 14.92
N PRO A 533 15.83 -20.39 15.00
CA PRO A 533 16.86 -21.44 15.01
C PRO A 533 17.74 -21.42 13.75
N ALA A 534 17.15 -21.20 12.56
CA ALA A 534 17.90 -21.18 11.30
C ALA A 534 18.90 -20.03 11.19
N LEU A 535 18.59 -18.87 11.79
CA LEU A 535 19.50 -17.72 11.92
C LEU A 535 20.65 -17.97 12.90
N GLY A 536 20.54 -19.04 13.69
CA GLY A 536 21.59 -19.49 14.60
C GLY A 536 21.34 -19.15 16.07
N TYR A 537 20.16 -18.69 16.47
CA TYR A 537 19.89 -18.42 17.90
C TYR A 537 19.68 -19.71 18.69
N GLU A 538 20.47 -19.87 19.76
CA GLU A 538 20.46 -21.06 20.63
C GLU A 538 19.39 -20.96 21.72
N GLU A 539 19.33 -19.81 22.39
CA GLU A 539 18.30 -19.48 23.38
C GLU A 539 17.20 -18.65 22.74
N ARG A 540 15.94 -18.97 23.07
CA ARG A 540 14.77 -18.35 22.47
C ARG A 540 13.71 -18.12 23.54
N TRP A 541 13.44 -16.85 23.84
CA TRP A 541 12.49 -16.44 24.86
C TRP A 541 11.26 -15.81 24.21
N PHE A 542 10.11 -16.44 24.43
CA PHE A 542 8.81 -15.98 23.95
C PHE A 542 7.86 -15.67 25.12
N ASP A 543 6.59 -15.40 24.81
CA ASP A 543 5.54 -15.10 25.80
C ASP A 543 5.54 -16.01 27.04
N THR A 544 5.75 -17.32 26.89
CA THR A 544 5.77 -18.27 28.02
C THR A 544 6.88 -18.03 29.04
N ARG A 545 7.88 -17.19 28.73
CA ARG A 545 8.96 -16.82 29.66
C ARG A 545 8.55 -15.73 30.65
N PHE A 546 7.48 -15.00 30.34
CA PHE A 546 7.01 -13.83 31.07
C PHE A 546 5.69 -14.13 31.79
N THR A 547 5.37 -13.32 32.78
CA THR A 547 4.19 -13.44 33.61
C THR A 547 3.20 -12.31 33.33
N THR A 548 1.95 -12.49 33.75
CA THR A 548 0.91 -11.47 33.60
C THR A 548 1.21 -10.18 34.37
N LEU A 549 1.98 -10.27 35.46
CA LEU A 549 2.39 -9.12 36.28
C LEU A 549 3.38 -8.19 35.58
N GLU A 550 4.02 -8.66 34.51
CA GLU A 550 5.01 -7.90 33.74
C GLU A 550 4.37 -7.10 32.58
N HIS A 551 3.04 -7.13 32.47
CA HIS A 551 2.30 -6.36 31.46
C HIS A 551 2.19 -4.89 31.85
N LYS A 552 2.29 -4.02 30.84
CA LYS A 552 1.86 -2.63 30.91
C LYS A 552 0.87 -2.37 29.78
N GLY A 553 -0.41 -2.26 30.15
CA GLY A 553 -1.51 -2.27 29.20
C GLY A 553 -1.69 -3.65 28.56
N LEU A 554 -1.71 -3.70 27.22
CA LEU A 554 -2.06 -4.93 26.48
C LEU A 554 -0.91 -5.94 26.35
N TYR A 555 0.34 -5.53 26.57
CA TYR A 555 1.52 -6.34 26.27
C TYR A 555 2.52 -6.32 27.43
N ILE A 556 3.47 -7.25 27.40
CA ILE A 556 4.65 -7.24 28.28
C ILE A 556 5.39 -5.92 28.10
N SER A 557 5.76 -5.31 29.23
CA SER A 557 6.44 -4.03 29.25
C SER A 557 7.87 -4.14 28.71
N ASP A 558 8.35 -3.05 28.10
CA ASP A 558 9.74 -2.96 27.63
C ASP A 558 10.71 -3.10 28.82
N ASP A 559 10.34 -2.54 29.97
CA ASP A 559 11.07 -2.67 31.22
C ASP A 559 11.21 -4.13 31.67
N ALA A 560 10.15 -4.95 31.59
CA ALA A 560 10.26 -6.35 31.95
C ALA A 560 11.21 -7.10 31.01
N LEU A 561 11.13 -6.86 29.69
CA LEU A 561 12.06 -7.48 28.74
C LEU A 561 13.52 -7.12 29.06
N ILE A 562 13.80 -5.86 29.37
CA ILE A 562 15.13 -5.38 29.76
C ILE A 562 15.62 -6.04 31.06
N ASP A 563 14.75 -6.24 32.06
CA ASP A 563 15.11 -6.93 33.30
C ASP A 563 15.54 -8.38 33.06
N HIS A 564 14.87 -9.10 32.16
CA HIS A 564 15.25 -10.46 31.80
C HIS A 564 16.60 -10.50 31.07
N ILE A 565 16.86 -9.54 30.18
CA ILE A 565 18.15 -9.43 29.46
C ILE A 565 19.29 -9.11 30.41
N LEU A 566 19.10 -8.14 31.31
CA LEU A 566 20.11 -7.78 32.32
C LEU A 566 20.44 -8.99 33.21
N LYS A 567 19.43 -9.69 33.71
CA LYS A 567 19.63 -10.93 34.47
C LYS A 567 20.37 -11.99 33.66
N ARG A 568 20.07 -12.18 32.37
CA ARG A 568 20.81 -13.12 31.50
C ARG A 568 22.27 -12.73 31.37
N SER A 569 22.52 -11.44 31.24
CA SER A 569 23.86 -10.89 31.02
C SER A 569 24.79 -11.09 32.22
N GLU A 570 24.25 -11.38 33.41
CA GLU A 570 25.00 -11.61 34.65
C GLU A 570 25.17 -13.10 35.01
N GLN A 571 24.50 -14.02 34.30
CA GLN A 571 24.43 -15.44 34.67
C GLN A 571 25.73 -16.21 34.46
N ASP A 572 26.55 -15.82 33.50
CA ASP A 572 27.83 -16.45 33.22
C ASP A 572 28.83 -15.46 32.60
N ASP A 573 30.10 -15.86 32.55
CA ASP A 573 31.20 -15.06 32.02
C ASP A 573 31.39 -15.25 30.49
N LYS A 574 30.51 -16.00 29.81
CA LYS A 574 30.64 -16.18 28.37
C LYS A 574 30.09 -14.95 27.65
N PRO A 575 30.72 -14.55 26.53
CA PRO A 575 30.21 -13.46 25.73
C PRO A 575 28.80 -13.77 25.20
N LEU A 576 27.88 -12.81 25.30
CA LEU A 576 26.49 -12.96 24.89
C LEU A 576 26.14 -12.00 23.74
N PHE A 577 25.56 -12.55 22.69
CA PHE A 577 24.84 -11.80 21.67
C PHE A 577 23.33 -11.98 21.88
N ALA A 578 22.63 -10.89 22.18
CA ALA A 578 21.19 -10.88 22.37
C ALA A 578 20.50 -10.02 21.32
N TYR A 579 19.47 -10.56 20.67
CA TYR A 579 18.55 -9.81 19.82
C TYR A 579 17.18 -9.79 20.49
N ALA A 580 16.71 -8.61 20.86
CA ALA A 580 15.47 -8.41 21.59
C ALA A 580 14.48 -7.58 20.78
N VAL A 581 13.23 -8.03 20.71
CA VAL A 581 12.14 -7.38 19.97
C VAL A 581 11.02 -7.06 20.95
N THR A 582 10.75 -5.77 21.18
CA THR A 582 9.76 -5.36 22.16
C THR A 582 8.32 -5.52 21.66
N MET A 583 7.33 -5.37 22.55
CA MET A 583 5.89 -5.41 22.20
C MET A 583 5.08 -4.27 22.81
N GLN A 584 5.59 -3.56 23.82
CA GLN A 584 4.80 -2.53 24.52
C GLN A 584 4.39 -1.39 23.58
N GLY A 585 5.19 -1.11 22.55
CA GLY A 585 4.87 -0.11 21.52
C GLY A 585 3.80 -0.55 20.51
N HIS A 586 3.35 -1.81 20.51
CA HIS A 586 2.43 -2.33 19.49
C HIS A 586 1.03 -1.72 19.65
N GLY A 587 0.33 -1.50 18.53
CA GLY A 587 -1.08 -1.08 18.53
C GLY A 587 -2.03 -2.20 19.01
N PRO A 588 -3.35 -1.96 19.13
CA PRO A 588 -4.05 -0.69 18.91
C PRO A 588 -3.69 0.40 19.93
N PHE A 589 -3.86 1.66 19.51
CA PHE A 589 -3.64 2.84 20.36
C PHE A 589 -4.93 3.57 20.73
N ASP A 590 -6.03 3.25 20.06
CA ASP A 590 -7.35 3.76 20.40
C ASP A 590 -7.87 3.17 21.71
N GLY A 591 -8.57 3.99 22.50
CA GLY A 591 -9.25 3.55 23.72
C GLY A 591 -10.38 2.57 23.41
N PRO A 592 -10.83 1.74 24.37
CA PRO A 592 -11.80 0.71 24.08
C PRO A 592 -13.17 1.33 23.74
N ARG A 593 -13.60 1.10 22.48
CA ARG A 593 -14.95 0.59 22.21
C ARG A 593 -14.93 -0.93 22.01
N TYR A 594 -14.08 -1.65 22.73
CA TYR A 594 -14.27 -3.08 22.93
C TYR A 594 -15.39 -3.28 23.96
N GLN A 595 -16.64 -3.08 23.55
CA GLN A 595 -17.78 -3.51 24.36
C GLN A 595 -17.80 -5.05 24.34
N GLY A 596 -17.25 -5.69 25.37
CA GLY A 596 -17.23 -7.14 25.45
C GLY A 596 -16.47 -7.72 26.64
N HIS A 597 -16.98 -7.50 27.86
CA HIS A 597 -16.79 -8.31 29.09
C HIS A 597 -15.44 -9.05 29.22
N GLY A 598 -14.34 -8.30 29.29
CA GLY A 598 -13.00 -8.83 29.56
C GLY A 598 -12.23 -7.94 30.54
N PRO A 599 -11.11 -8.42 31.12
CA PRO A 599 -10.33 -7.69 32.14
C PRO A 599 -9.61 -6.43 31.62
N PHE A 600 -9.84 -6.03 30.36
CA PHE A 600 -9.23 -4.88 29.70
C PHE A 600 -10.24 -3.76 29.36
N ASP A 601 -11.38 -3.72 30.05
CA ASP A 601 -12.35 -2.62 29.96
C ASP A 601 -11.78 -1.35 30.62
N GLY A 602 -11.27 -0.41 29.81
CA GLY A 602 -10.76 0.91 30.25
C GLY A 602 -9.59 1.44 29.41
N PRO A 603 -9.08 2.66 29.67
CA PRO A 603 -7.88 3.19 29.03
C PRO A 603 -6.71 2.20 29.14
N ARG A 604 -5.88 2.08 28.09
CA ARG A 604 -4.81 1.06 27.99
C ARG A 604 -3.88 1.08 29.20
N TYR A 605 -3.54 2.26 29.71
CA TYR A 605 -2.65 2.40 30.86
C TYR A 605 -3.41 2.78 32.13
N GLN A 606 -4.69 2.43 32.24
CA GLN A 606 -5.53 2.61 33.43
C GLN A 606 -5.54 4.07 33.95
N GLY A 607 -5.48 5.05 33.04
CA GLY A 607 -5.44 6.47 33.40
C GLY A 607 -4.05 7.04 33.67
N GLN A 608 -2.99 6.24 33.49
CA GLN A 608 -1.58 6.66 33.64
C GLN A 608 -0.96 7.15 32.31
N GLU A 609 -1.77 7.38 31.28
CA GLU A 609 -1.34 7.96 30.01
C GLU A 609 -0.65 9.32 30.22
N ARG A 610 0.52 9.50 29.59
CA ARG A 610 1.22 10.78 29.52
C ARG A 610 0.55 11.67 28.48
N SER A 611 0.33 12.94 28.82
CA SER A 611 -0.17 13.94 27.88
C SER A 611 0.91 14.29 26.85
N GLY A 612 0.70 13.89 25.60
CA GLY A 612 1.59 14.17 24.47
C GLY A 612 0.92 14.89 23.31
N ALA A 613 -0.40 14.72 23.15
CA ALA A 613 -1.18 15.31 22.09
C ALA A 613 -1.14 16.85 22.12
N CYS A 614 -1.16 17.46 20.94
CA CYS A 614 -1.37 18.89 20.82
C CYS A 614 -2.76 19.31 21.35
N PRO A 615 -2.96 20.60 21.70
CA PRO A 615 -4.30 21.12 22.00
C PRO A 615 -5.26 20.98 20.80
N ASN A 616 -6.57 21.04 21.07
CA ASN A 616 -7.65 21.07 20.06
C ASN A 616 -7.76 19.82 19.15
N GLN A 617 -7.24 18.67 19.58
CA GLN A 617 -7.55 17.39 18.93
C GLN A 617 -8.95 16.93 19.36
N SER A 618 -9.56 16.01 18.60
CA SER A 618 -10.75 15.30 19.10
C SER A 618 -10.38 14.47 20.34
N GLU A 619 -11.37 14.13 21.17
CA GLU A 619 -11.15 13.28 22.33
C GLU A 619 -10.51 11.92 21.94
N SER A 620 -10.98 11.32 20.85
CA SER A 620 -10.44 10.06 20.33
C SER A 620 -8.99 10.19 19.87
N ASP A 621 -8.66 11.26 19.12
CA ASP A 621 -7.30 11.48 18.64
C ASP A 621 -6.36 11.81 19.82
N THR A 622 -6.84 12.58 20.81
CA THR A 622 -6.08 12.90 22.04
C THR A 622 -5.70 11.63 22.79
N GLN A 623 -6.67 10.74 23.02
CA GLN A 623 -6.41 9.48 23.71
C GLN A 623 -5.42 8.60 22.94
N LEU A 624 -5.61 8.48 21.62
CA LEU A 624 -4.76 7.69 20.75
C LEU A 624 -3.31 8.19 20.80
N LEU A 625 -3.11 9.49 20.63
CA LEU A 625 -1.78 10.12 20.62
C LEU A 625 -1.09 10.06 21.99
N ASN A 626 -1.84 10.24 23.08
CA ASN A 626 -1.30 10.11 24.44
C ASN A 626 -0.89 8.66 24.76
N THR A 627 -1.67 7.68 24.30
CA THR A 627 -1.35 6.26 24.45
C THR A 627 -0.06 5.92 23.71
N TYR A 628 0.08 6.36 22.46
CA TYR A 628 1.31 6.16 21.70
C TYR A 628 2.52 6.85 22.36
N TYR A 629 2.38 8.13 22.72
CA TYR A 629 3.45 8.90 23.36
C TYR A 629 3.92 8.27 24.68
N THR A 630 3.01 7.71 25.48
CA THR A 630 3.36 6.99 26.71
C THR A 630 4.30 5.82 26.42
N GLY A 631 4.00 5.01 25.40
CA GLY A 631 4.84 3.89 24.97
C GLY A 631 6.24 4.33 24.52
N VAL A 632 6.33 5.42 23.75
CA VAL A 632 7.63 5.98 23.31
C VAL A 632 8.49 6.43 24.50
N VAL A 633 7.90 7.07 25.50
CA VAL A 633 8.63 7.50 26.70
C VAL A 633 9.08 6.29 27.54
N ASP A 634 8.26 5.25 27.66
CA ASP A 634 8.67 4.02 28.35
C ASP A 634 9.80 3.28 27.61
N ALA A 635 9.71 3.20 26.29
CA ALA A 635 10.76 2.60 25.46
C ALA A 635 12.12 3.28 25.70
N MET A 636 12.17 4.61 25.61
CA MET A 636 13.41 5.36 25.84
C MET A 636 13.91 5.28 27.30
N ALA A 637 13.00 5.23 28.28
CA ALA A 637 13.38 5.02 29.67
C ALA A 637 13.99 3.64 29.91
N SER A 638 13.45 2.59 29.29
CA SER A 638 13.98 1.23 29.37
C SER A 638 15.38 1.12 28.74
N LEU A 639 15.63 1.82 27.62
CA LEU A 639 16.94 1.91 26.97
C LEU A 639 17.96 2.62 27.86
N GLU A 640 17.58 3.76 28.44
CA GLU A 640 18.45 4.51 29.35
C GLU A 640 18.88 3.65 30.55
N ARG A 641 17.92 2.90 31.12
CA ARG A 641 18.19 1.99 32.24
C ARG A 641 19.16 0.90 31.85
N LEU A 642 18.94 0.22 30.71
CA LEU A 642 19.87 -0.79 30.19
C LEU A 642 21.29 -0.22 30.08
N LEU A 643 21.45 0.93 29.43
CA LEU A 643 22.77 1.53 29.19
C LEU A 643 23.48 1.92 30.49
N LYS A 644 22.76 2.51 31.46
CA LYS A 644 23.32 2.85 32.77
C LYS A 644 23.78 1.62 33.55
N THR A 645 22.99 0.55 33.54
CA THR A 645 23.35 -0.69 34.22
C THR A 645 24.57 -1.36 33.56
N LEU A 646 24.62 -1.41 32.23
CA LEU A 646 25.77 -1.96 31.50
C LEU A 646 27.04 -1.15 31.75
N ASP A 647 26.97 0.18 31.75
CA ASP A 647 28.13 1.05 32.03
C ASP A 647 28.71 0.79 33.43
N GLN A 648 27.85 0.56 34.42
CA GLN A 648 28.23 0.24 35.80
C GLN A 648 28.75 -1.19 35.98
N SER A 649 28.45 -2.11 35.06
CA SER A 649 28.85 -3.52 35.17
C SER A 649 30.35 -3.77 34.94
N GLY A 650 31.07 -2.82 34.33
CA GLY A 650 32.46 -2.99 33.92
C GLY A 650 32.66 -3.85 32.67
N LYS A 651 31.60 -4.42 32.09
CA LYS A 651 31.66 -5.23 30.87
C LYS A 651 31.89 -4.36 29.63
N ARG A 652 32.60 -4.90 28.65
CA ARG A 652 32.70 -4.32 27.30
C ARG A 652 31.41 -4.63 26.56
N TYR A 653 30.70 -3.61 26.08
CA TYR A 653 29.43 -3.82 25.40
C TYR A 653 29.29 -3.03 24.10
N LEU A 654 28.49 -3.56 23.19
CA LEU A 654 27.92 -2.83 22.05
C LEU A 654 26.39 -2.98 22.11
N VAL A 655 25.67 -1.86 22.20
CA VAL A 655 24.21 -1.85 22.09
C VAL A 655 23.81 -1.15 20.80
N VAL A 656 23.00 -1.80 19.97
CA VAL A 656 22.35 -1.21 18.80
C VAL A 656 20.86 -1.17 19.07
N ALA A 657 20.24 0.00 19.02
CA ALA A 657 18.82 0.18 19.30
C ALA A 657 18.12 0.93 18.17
N PHE A 658 16.93 0.48 17.76
CA PHE A 658 16.19 1.13 16.68
C PHE A 658 14.69 0.91 16.79
N GLY A 659 13.92 1.82 16.18
CA GLY A 659 12.51 1.59 15.92
C GLY A 659 12.33 0.77 14.65
N ASP A 660 11.51 -0.28 14.67
CA ASP A 660 11.32 -1.13 13.50
C ASP A 660 10.54 -0.46 12.38
N HIS A 661 9.51 0.31 12.72
CA HIS A 661 8.72 1.12 11.82
C HIS A 661 7.99 2.25 12.57
N GLN A 662 7.31 3.13 11.85
CA GLN A 662 6.40 4.10 12.47
C GLN A 662 5.06 3.47 12.84
N PRO A 663 4.33 4.01 13.83
CA PRO A 663 3.02 3.49 14.24
C PRO A 663 1.93 3.75 13.20
N PHE A 664 0.92 2.88 13.14
CA PHE A 664 -0.34 3.19 12.46
C PHE A 664 -1.30 3.92 13.42
N LEU A 665 -1.40 5.25 13.28
CA LEU A 665 -2.18 6.11 14.18
C LEU A 665 -3.56 6.53 13.63
N MET A 666 -4.11 5.76 12.68
CA MET A 666 -5.42 6.02 12.08
C MET A 666 -5.58 7.48 11.60
N SER A 667 -6.72 8.13 11.88
CA SER A 667 -6.96 9.55 11.55
C SER A 667 -6.01 10.50 12.26
N ALA A 668 -5.57 10.16 13.48
CA ALA A 668 -4.69 11.00 14.29
C ALA A 668 -3.28 11.12 13.67
N GLY A 669 -2.87 10.18 12.82
CA GLY A 669 -1.62 10.25 12.06
C GLY A 669 -1.60 11.34 10.96
N LYS A 670 -2.76 11.86 10.53
CA LYS A 670 -2.80 12.84 9.43
C LYS A 670 -2.15 14.17 9.85
N GLY A 671 -1.04 14.52 9.22
CA GLY A 671 -0.27 15.74 9.52
C GLY A 671 0.74 15.59 10.66
N ILE A 672 1.00 14.36 11.12
CA ILE A 672 1.98 14.09 12.19
C ILE A 672 3.43 14.45 11.79
N HIS A 673 3.73 14.45 10.49
CA HIS A 673 5.01 14.88 9.93
C HIS A 673 5.08 16.39 9.62
N GLY A 674 4.05 17.16 10.01
CA GLY A 674 3.98 18.59 9.73
C GLY A 674 3.52 18.91 8.29
N ASP A 675 3.73 20.17 7.90
CA ASP A 675 3.34 20.68 6.58
C ASP A 675 4.32 20.21 5.50
N LYS A 676 3.82 19.63 4.39
CA LYS A 676 4.60 19.18 3.22
C LYS A 676 5.76 18.22 3.58
N PRO A 677 5.48 17.08 4.22
CA PRO A 677 6.53 16.15 4.61
C PRO A 677 7.22 15.54 3.38
N ALA A 678 8.49 15.16 3.54
CA ALA A 678 9.21 14.41 2.52
C ALA A 678 8.52 13.06 2.24
N ARG A 679 8.66 12.54 1.02
CA ARG A 679 7.95 11.33 0.57
C ARG A 679 8.28 10.10 1.42
N ASP A 680 9.51 10.02 1.86
CA ASP A 680 10.11 8.97 2.68
C ASP A 680 9.86 9.15 4.18
N ALA A 681 9.24 10.26 4.60
CA ALA A 681 9.06 10.61 6.00
C ALA A 681 8.37 9.50 6.82
N THR A 682 7.45 8.72 6.23
CA THR A 682 6.74 7.63 6.92
C THR A 682 7.59 6.37 7.13
N TYR A 683 8.76 6.29 6.49
CA TYR A 683 9.70 5.17 6.60
C TYR A 683 10.90 5.51 7.48
N GLN A 684 11.00 6.75 7.96
CA GLN A 684 12.10 7.22 8.77
C GLN A 684 11.96 6.75 10.22
N ILE A 685 13.00 6.10 10.73
CA ILE A 685 13.07 5.53 12.08
C ILE A 685 14.35 5.97 12.78
N PRO A 686 14.35 6.07 14.12
CA PRO A 686 15.57 6.30 14.87
C PRO A 686 16.44 5.04 14.85
N MET A 687 17.73 5.23 14.60
CA MET A 687 18.77 4.22 14.77
C MET A 687 19.84 4.77 15.70
N MET A 688 20.23 3.97 16.68
CA MET A 688 21.14 4.35 17.75
C MET A 688 22.16 3.25 18.00
N ALA A 689 23.38 3.65 18.36
CA ALA A 689 24.42 2.73 18.80
C ALA A 689 25.15 3.30 20.02
N PHE A 690 25.56 2.42 20.92
CA PHE A 690 26.21 2.76 22.18
C PHE A 690 27.33 1.78 22.49
N THR A 691 28.44 2.30 22.98
CA THR A 691 29.56 1.53 23.55
C THR A 691 30.23 2.40 24.62
N ARG A 692 31.20 1.86 25.33
CA ARG A 692 32.00 2.64 26.27
C ARG A 692 32.83 3.69 25.54
N ALA A 693 33.07 4.83 26.17
CA ALA A 693 33.89 5.91 25.64
C ALA A 693 35.37 5.54 25.52
N ASP A 694 35.82 4.52 26.27
CA ASP A 694 37.17 3.95 26.19
C ASP A 694 37.30 2.83 25.14
N ASP A 695 36.23 2.46 24.42
CA ASP A 695 36.32 1.51 23.30
C ASP A 695 37.02 2.17 22.10
N PRO A 696 38.00 1.51 21.45
CA PRO A 696 38.65 2.04 20.26
C PRO A 696 37.71 2.24 19.06
N LEU A 697 36.50 1.66 19.07
CA LEU A 697 35.51 1.83 18.01
C LEU A 697 34.90 3.23 18.05
N ASN A 698 35.11 4.02 17.00
CA ASN A 698 34.41 5.28 16.81
C ASN A 698 33.06 5.04 16.11
N LEU A 699 31.96 5.12 16.85
CA LEU A 699 30.60 4.86 16.37
C LEU A 699 30.20 5.80 15.22
N ALA A 700 30.60 7.08 15.30
CA ALA A 700 30.26 8.07 14.28
C ALA A 700 30.86 7.72 12.92
N THR A 701 32.11 7.25 12.89
CA THR A 701 32.79 6.80 11.67
C THR A 701 32.25 5.45 11.22
N GLN A 702 32.07 4.51 12.15
CA GLN A 702 31.62 3.15 11.85
C GLN A 702 30.25 3.11 11.16
N PHE A 703 29.30 3.94 11.65
CA PHE A 703 27.92 3.90 11.19
C PHE A 703 27.52 5.09 10.31
N ALA A 704 28.45 6.00 9.99
CA ALA A 704 28.20 7.10 9.03
C ALA A 704 27.53 6.64 7.72
N PRO A 705 27.95 5.53 7.07
CA PRO A 705 27.37 5.08 5.80
C PRO A 705 25.97 4.46 5.91
N VAL A 706 25.48 4.17 7.13
CA VAL A 706 24.20 3.49 7.34
C VAL A 706 23.03 4.42 7.00
N ARG A 707 22.20 4.01 6.05
CA ARG A 707 21.00 4.74 5.59
C ARG A 707 19.72 3.90 5.64
N GLN A 708 19.84 2.58 5.75
CA GLN A 708 18.73 1.62 5.88
C GLN A 708 19.13 0.45 6.80
N LEU A 709 18.15 -0.24 7.40
CA LEU A 709 18.38 -1.31 8.38
C LEU A 709 19.30 -2.43 7.90
N TYR A 710 19.19 -2.88 6.64
CA TYR A 710 20.05 -3.97 6.17
C TYR A 710 21.54 -3.59 6.19
N GLN A 711 21.89 -2.31 6.00
CA GLN A 711 23.27 -1.83 6.13
C GLN A 711 23.74 -1.85 7.58
N MET A 712 22.85 -1.54 8.54
CA MET A 712 23.15 -1.69 9.96
C MET A 712 23.43 -3.15 10.31
N GLY A 713 22.62 -4.08 9.76
CA GLY A 713 22.85 -5.51 9.87
C GLY A 713 24.21 -5.95 9.31
N GLN A 714 24.60 -5.44 8.13
CA GLN A 714 25.91 -5.70 7.52
C GLN A 714 27.06 -5.19 8.40
N ALA A 715 26.98 -3.95 8.88
CA ALA A 715 28.03 -3.36 9.71
C ALA A 715 28.15 -4.09 11.07
N THR A 716 27.02 -4.43 11.69
CA THR A 716 26.99 -5.16 12.97
C THR A 716 27.56 -6.57 12.80
N ARG A 717 27.28 -7.23 11.66
CA ARG A 717 27.86 -8.53 11.32
C ARG A 717 29.38 -8.48 11.18
N GLN A 718 29.92 -7.43 10.55
CA GLN A 718 31.38 -7.23 10.46
C GLN A 718 32.01 -7.02 11.84
N LEU A 719 31.38 -6.19 12.68
CA LEU A 719 31.85 -5.96 14.05
C LEU A 719 31.86 -7.24 14.89
N LEU A 720 30.83 -8.08 14.78
CA LEU A 720 30.77 -9.39 15.43
C LEU A 720 31.88 -10.34 14.95
N ALA A 721 32.34 -10.20 13.70
CA ALA A 721 33.46 -10.94 13.15
C ALA A 721 34.83 -10.32 13.51
N GLY A 722 34.86 -9.24 14.30
CA GLY A 722 36.08 -8.54 14.71
C GLY A 722 36.61 -7.51 13.70
N ASP A 723 35.90 -7.29 12.59
CA ASP A 723 36.26 -6.29 11.58
C ASP A 723 35.64 -4.93 11.94
N ILE A 724 36.51 -3.96 12.23
CA ILE A 724 36.13 -2.56 12.55
C ILE A 724 36.24 -1.63 11.35
N THR A 725 36.40 -2.17 10.15
CA THR A 725 36.36 -1.38 8.93
C THR A 725 34.91 -0.94 8.70
N PRO A 726 34.64 0.37 8.50
CA PRO A 726 33.31 0.82 8.14
C PRO A 726 32.86 0.19 6.82
N ILE A 727 31.56 -0.14 6.71
CA ILE A 727 31.00 -0.57 5.43
C ILE A 727 31.15 0.54 4.36
N GLU A 728 31.21 0.14 3.10
CA GLU A 728 31.19 1.09 1.99
C GLU A 728 29.79 1.71 1.82
N GLU A 729 29.75 3.00 1.47
CA GLU A 729 28.50 3.64 1.05
C GLU A 729 28.11 3.14 -0.34
N LYS A 730 27.02 2.36 -0.41
CA LYS A 730 26.49 1.79 -1.65
C LYS A 730 25.09 2.32 -1.96
N PRO A 731 24.66 2.31 -3.24
CA PRO A 731 23.27 2.53 -3.60
C PRO A 731 22.33 1.57 -2.86
N LEU A 732 21.12 2.03 -2.53
CA LEU A 732 20.13 1.24 -1.78
C LEU A 732 19.07 0.60 -2.68
N LEU A 733 18.42 -0.42 -2.13
CA LEU A 733 17.19 -0.99 -2.65
C LEU A 733 16.14 -1.02 -1.55
N HIS A 734 15.25 -0.03 -1.56
CA HIS A 734 14.14 0.04 -0.62
C HIS A 734 12.89 -0.60 -1.24
N PRO A 735 12.14 -1.46 -0.52
CA PRO A 735 10.98 -2.17 -1.07
C PRO A 735 9.87 -1.24 -1.61
N VAL A 736 9.65 -0.09 -0.95
CA VAL A 736 8.68 0.93 -1.38
C VAL A 736 9.27 2.15 -2.10
N LEU A 737 10.36 2.75 -1.58
CA LEU A 737 10.97 3.95 -2.18
C LEU A 737 11.69 3.66 -3.51
N GLY A 738 12.03 2.40 -3.78
CA GLY A 738 12.62 1.95 -5.05
C GLY A 738 14.13 1.75 -4.97
N GLU A 739 14.71 1.55 -6.15
CA GLU A 739 16.13 1.32 -6.36
C GLU A 739 16.88 2.64 -6.60
N GLU A 740 18.00 2.84 -5.91
CA GLU A 740 18.90 3.94 -6.22
C GLU A 740 19.76 3.63 -7.45
N LYS A 741 20.09 4.66 -8.23
CA LYS A 741 20.87 4.50 -9.46
C LYS A 741 22.21 3.81 -9.18
N GLY A 742 22.43 2.67 -9.85
CA GLY A 742 23.68 1.91 -9.76
C GLY A 742 23.66 0.81 -8.70
N PHE A 743 22.51 0.51 -8.10
CA PHE A 743 22.36 -0.69 -7.28
C PHE A 743 22.63 -1.96 -8.11
N ASP A 744 23.43 -2.86 -7.56
CA ASP A 744 23.76 -4.14 -8.18
C ASP A 744 23.49 -5.29 -7.19
N PRO A 745 22.47 -6.14 -7.44
CA PRO A 745 22.18 -7.27 -6.56
C PRO A 745 23.24 -8.39 -6.64
N SER A 746 24.16 -8.36 -7.61
CA SER A 746 25.12 -9.44 -7.86
C SER A 746 26.01 -9.73 -6.64
N SER A 747 26.41 -8.70 -5.88
CA SER A 747 27.20 -8.88 -4.66
C SER A 747 26.42 -9.58 -3.53
N LEU A 748 25.09 -9.60 -3.60
CA LEU A 748 24.23 -10.22 -2.59
C LEU A 748 23.88 -11.67 -2.95
N VAL A 749 24.05 -12.08 -4.21
CA VAL A 749 23.69 -13.42 -4.72
C VAL A 749 24.26 -14.57 -3.87
N PRO A 750 25.56 -14.57 -3.49
CA PRO A 750 26.11 -15.65 -2.65
C PRO A 750 25.36 -15.82 -1.34
N GLN A 751 25.01 -14.70 -0.71
CA GLN A 751 24.26 -14.69 0.54
C GLN A 751 22.80 -15.08 0.32
N ILE A 752 22.14 -14.56 -0.73
CA ILE A 752 20.76 -14.93 -1.08
C ILE A 752 20.63 -16.44 -1.26
N ARG A 753 21.56 -17.06 -2.00
CA ARG A 753 21.59 -18.51 -2.23
C ARG A 753 21.74 -19.31 -0.93
N ALA A 754 22.50 -18.79 0.03
CA ALA A 754 22.67 -19.43 1.35
C ALA A 754 21.47 -19.20 2.28
N SER A 755 20.80 -18.04 2.19
CA SER A 755 19.73 -17.64 3.10
C SER A 755 18.37 -18.27 2.76
N PHE A 756 18.06 -18.56 1.49
CA PHE A 756 16.74 -19.03 1.06
C PHE A 756 16.75 -20.51 0.65
N ARG A 757 15.62 -21.19 0.81
CA ARG A 757 15.49 -22.58 0.34
C ARG A 757 15.51 -22.64 -1.20
N PRO A 758 15.97 -23.77 -1.78
CA PRO A 758 16.00 -23.95 -3.24
C PRO A 758 14.65 -23.74 -3.94
N ASP A 759 13.54 -24.08 -3.29
CA ASP A 759 12.18 -23.92 -3.84
C ASP A 759 11.68 -22.46 -3.83
N ALA A 760 12.38 -21.56 -3.15
CA ALA A 760 12.08 -20.13 -3.10
C ALA A 760 12.96 -19.30 -4.06
N LEU A 761 14.06 -19.87 -4.55
CA LEU A 761 14.98 -19.21 -5.48
C LEU A 761 14.41 -19.19 -6.92
N PRO A 762 14.83 -18.23 -7.77
CA PRO A 762 14.39 -18.13 -9.16
C PRO A 762 14.83 -19.27 -10.08
#